data_AF-A0A924XJ96-F1
#
_entry.id   AF-A0A924XJ96-F1
#
_cell.length_a   1.000
_cell.length_b   1.000
_cell.length_c   1.000
_cell.angle_alpha   90.00
_cell.angle_beta   90.00
_cell.angle_gamma   90.00
#
_symmetry.space_group_name_H-M   'P 1'
#
loop_
_entity.id
_entity.type
_entity.pdbx_description
1 polymer ?
#
loop_
_entity_poly.entity_id
_entity_poly.type
_entity_poly.pdbx_seq_one_letter_code
_entity_poly.pdbx_strand_id
1 'polypeptide(L)'
;MISGISGRKSETLDVRSAPATEISLDPTTSSIGGLPQPPSVPARDILVKAEVTPSPEPRRLRTVVFPPLSTTWTPPASLFIPDDPKAVSDGDSARGVSKDGVRYSLRFADMNAPESRPAEAGSDAAQQRLEKLVRGKETQEQYTSKDPRDSYGRLVARVSVDGELVAKDLISKGLAHCYFILGPDDIIDRSELVTVQKAAQDAKIGIWAQPRFQKQLTLTSWHPNGRGNDIDNPNIEYFRVCNISQSPLKLGGYVVTNKAGKSWTLPKVTVPVGHTLMVFSGQGTNQLEPPTQLKIYLGSRTEVWNNIDDRLTLRDRKGELVFERLQQQDPINLSKLAAKKSISQKDVRALGSDTRVSYSGPTRISLGDYERGDGDSLGIAIPKTGEFNVTINGRLTRPLEISKGDQSSTGRLDVRFYGVDCPETEVVAKLPTGERVFASQGLPGEIAKKMLYAKLDPSVDREVEPLKRSPFDFYNRLLGIVWATTGEGVNKKVENINHWLIAEGHGEMVSTWSKDFDVHDHEARSALAKLAFTEKRGIYGDGTQKLVERPADFRRRVQGRPPSDDLVIDWTTKLVYPYSALATIEPWKRVYILKKDADLAMRDKRFNFELAPLEGTEPLQAAVNQTRPKSAKADRTQRRPTASVLRLQISEKTQQA
;
A
#
# COMPACT_ATOMS: atom_id res chain seq x y z
N MET A 1 -25.84 3.73 57.48
CA MET A 1 -25.71 4.70 58.59
C MET A 1 -24.83 5.85 58.12
N ILE A 2 -25.34 7.10 58.22
CA ILE A 2 -24.60 8.38 58.43
C ILE A 2 -23.77 8.87 57.21
N SER A 3 -24.30 9.77 56.36
CA SER A 3 -24.28 11.28 56.39
C SER A 3 -22.87 11.88 56.25
N GLY A 4 -22.56 12.98 55.54
CA GLY A 4 -23.31 14.02 54.81
C GLY A 4 -22.41 15.27 54.64
N ILE A 5 -22.78 16.20 53.73
CA ILE A 5 -22.58 17.69 53.79
C ILE A 5 -21.09 18.18 53.68
N SER A 6 -20.63 19.23 52.97
CA SER A 6 -21.06 20.54 52.43
C SER A 6 -20.09 20.91 51.27
N GLY A 7 -20.22 21.91 50.37
CA GLY A 7 -20.96 23.16 50.36
C GLY A 7 -20.00 24.39 50.43
N ARG A 8 -19.97 25.21 49.35
CA ARG A 8 -19.48 26.63 49.23
C ARG A 8 -17.99 26.83 48.91
N LYS A 9 -17.53 27.88 48.21
CA LYS A 9 -18.13 29.07 47.54
C LYS A 9 -17.06 29.68 46.61
N SER A 10 -17.54 30.49 45.67
CA SER A 10 -16.79 31.40 44.80
C SER A 10 -16.05 32.51 45.55
N GLU A 11 -14.88 32.92 45.05
CA GLU A 11 -14.36 34.28 45.22
C GLU A 11 -13.65 34.74 43.93
N THR A 12 -14.26 35.71 43.28
CA THR A 12 -13.68 36.61 42.27
C THR A 12 -12.91 37.71 42.98
N LEU A 13 -11.69 38.01 42.55
CA LEU A 13 -11.02 39.27 42.90
C LEU A 13 -10.34 39.88 41.68
N ASP A 14 -10.73 41.13 41.50
CA ASP A 14 -10.44 42.13 40.49
C ASP A 14 -9.03 42.71 40.70
N VAL A 15 -8.25 42.95 39.64
CA VAL A 15 -6.99 43.72 39.74
C VAL A 15 -6.91 44.73 38.60
N ARG A 16 -6.93 46.00 39.03
CA ARG A 16 -6.77 47.22 38.24
C ARG A 16 -5.31 47.44 37.81
N SER A 17 -5.22 48.27 36.78
CA SER A 17 -4.09 48.78 35.99
C SER A 17 -2.94 49.52 36.73
N ALA A 18 -1.71 49.23 36.27
CA ALA A 18 -0.56 50.10 35.93
C ALA A 18 0.14 50.94 37.05
N PRO A 19 1.40 51.43 36.89
CA PRO A 19 2.18 51.59 35.65
C PRO A 19 3.68 51.20 35.70
N ALA A 20 4.33 51.45 34.55
CA ALA A 20 5.69 51.17 34.14
C ALA A 20 6.79 52.02 34.82
N THR A 21 8.01 51.49 34.81
CA THR A 21 9.23 52.24 35.09
C THR A 21 10.29 51.89 34.03
N GLU A 22 10.66 52.88 33.22
CA GLU A 22 11.86 52.93 32.38
C GLU A 22 13.09 53.27 33.24
N ILE A 23 14.26 52.63 33.01
CA ILE A 23 15.62 53.21 33.18
C ILE A 23 16.56 52.49 32.19
N SER A 24 16.87 53.11 31.05
CA SER A 24 18.10 53.87 30.69
C SER A 24 19.37 53.04 30.41
N LEU A 25 19.82 53.15 29.15
CA LEU A 25 21.16 52.79 28.64
C LEU A 25 22.08 54.02 28.79
N ASP A 26 23.35 53.83 29.18
CA ASP A 26 24.55 54.30 28.43
C ASP A 26 25.88 53.83 29.09
N PRO A 27 27.09 54.02 28.49
CA PRO A 27 28.09 52.97 28.35
C PRO A 27 29.46 53.35 28.99
N THR A 28 30.50 52.58 28.65
CA THR A 28 31.95 52.79 28.88
C THR A 28 32.53 52.32 30.23
N THR A 29 33.39 51.30 30.20
CA THR A 29 34.85 51.42 30.32
C THR A 29 35.53 50.05 30.35
N SER A 30 36.72 50.02 29.77
CA SER A 30 37.65 48.93 29.54
C SER A 30 38.43 48.48 30.78
N SER A 31 38.74 47.17 30.90
CA SER A 31 40.10 46.60 30.87
C SER A 31 40.25 45.29 31.68
N ILE A 32 40.79 44.26 31.01
CA ILE A 32 41.81 43.26 31.42
C ILE A 32 41.74 42.67 32.85
N GLY A 33 41.57 41.34 32.93
CA GLY A 33 41.94 40.52 34.09
C GLY A 33 41.72 39.03 33.83
N GLY A 34 42.81 38.27 33.77
CA GLY A 34 42.82 36.82 33.46
C GLY A 34 42.20 35.94 34.53
N LEU A 35 41.65 34.80 34.10
CA LEU A 35 41.07 33.76 34.95
C LEU A 35 42.12 32.71 35.35
N PRO A 36 42.11 32.21 36.60
CA PRO A 36 43.00 31.17 37.09
C PRO A 36 42.50 29.76 36.72
N GLN A 37 43.43 28.82 36.50
CA GLN A 37 43.11 27.40 36.36
C GLN A 37 42.90 26.71 37.72
N PRO A 38 41.98 25.73 37.83
CA PRO A 38 41.80 24.93 39.04
C PRO A 38 42.83 23.78 39.16
N PRO A 39 43.11 23.33 40.40
CA PRO A 39 44.22 22.41 40.69
C PRO A 39 43.91 20.94 40.42
N SER A 40 44.95 20.20 40.05
CA SER A 40 44.99 18.74 39.92
C SER A 40 45.08 18.03 41.29
N VAL A 41 44.22 17.04 41.53
CA VAL A 41 44.29 16.12 42.69
C VAL A 41 44.37 14.67 42.16
N PRO A 42 45.23 13.80 42.72
CA PRO A 42 45.47 12.46 42.19
C PRO A 42 44.42 11.44 42.67
N ALA A 43 44.10 10.49 41.79
CA ALA A 43 43.17 9.40 42.05
C ALA A 43 43.73 8.41 43.10
N ARG A 44 42.87 8.00 44.05
CA ARG A 44 43.06 6.80 44.86
C ARG A 44 42.01 5.77 44.46
N ASP A 45 42.50 4.59 44.08
CA ASP A 45 41.70 3.43 43.72
C ASP A 45 40.86 2.93 44.90
N ILE A 46 39.54 2.89 44.73
CA ILE A 46 38.64 2.08 45.55
C ILE A 46 37.97 1.07 44.62
N LEU A 47 38.41 -0.18 44.77
CA LEU A 47 37.89 -1.34 44.07
C LEU A 47 36.53 -1.72 44.70
N VAL A 48 35.41 -1.37 44.06
CA VAL A 48 34.11 -1.99 44.32
C VAL A 48 33.80 -2.92 43.14
N LYS A 49 33.89 -4.23 43.37
CA LYS A 49 33.40 -5.25 42.43
C LYS A 49 31.87 -5.20 42.41
N ALA A 50 31.31 -4.55 41.41
CA ALA A 50 29.94 -4.81 40.96
C ALA A 50 30.03 -5.63 39.67
N GLU A 51 29.65 -6.90 39.74
CA GLU A 51 29.48 -7.74 38.55
C GLU A 51 28.27 -7.23 37.75
N VAL A 52 28.55 -6.39 36.75
CA VAL A 52 27.63 -6.08 35.67
C VAL A 52 27.88 -7.10 34.58
N THR A 53 26.89 -7.95 34.32
CA THR A 53 26.87 -8.80 33.13
C THR A 53 26.93 -7.90 31.89
N PRO A 54 27.90 -8.09 30.96
CA PRO A 54 27.95 -7.30 29.76
C PRO A 54 26.76 -7.67 28.86
N SER A 55 25.90 -6.69 28.62
CA SER A 55 24.97 -6.70 27.49
C SER A 55 25.77 -6.93 26.20
N PRO A 56 25.32 -7.79 25.28
CA PRO A 56 26.08 -8.08 24.07
C PRO A 56 26.27 -6.79 23.26
N GLU A 57 27.54 -6.47 22.96
CA GLU A 57 27.89 -5.34 22.08
C GLU A 57 27.14 -5.47 20.74
N PRO A 58 26.63 -4.37 20.16
CA PRO A 58 26.12 -4.40 18.80
C PRO A 58 27.28 -4.77 17.86
N ARG A 59 27.11 -5.86 17.12
CA ARG A 59 28.07 -6.29 16.08
C ARG A 59 28.41 -5.10 15.17
N ARG A 60 29.62 -4.54 15.30
CA ARG A 60 30.19 -3.63 14.29
C ARG A 60 30.42 -4.44 13.01
N LEU A 61 29.42 -4.47 12.14
CA LEU A 61 29.55 -4.97 10.77
C LEU A 61 29.97 -3.83 9.85
N ARG A 62 30.88 -4.14 8.93
CA ARG A 62 31.58 -3.19 8.05
C ARG A 62 30.62 -2.36 7.20
N THR A 63 30.79 -1.04 7.24
CA THR A 63 30.25 -0.11 6.23
C THR A 63 30.93 -0.37 4.89
N VAL A 64 30.18 -0.78 3.87
CA VAL A 64 30.68 -0.98 2.51
C VAL A 64 30.14 0.12 1.60
N VAL A 65 31.03 0.86 0.95
CA VAL A 65 30.70 1.79 -0.14
C VAL A 65 30.59 0.97 -1.42
N PHE A 66 29.41 0.96 -2.06
CA PHE A 66 29.19 0.20 -3.29
C PHE A 66 29.57 1.02 -4.53
N PRO A 67 30.45 0.52 -5.42
CA PRO A 67 30.51 1.00 -6.79
C PRO A 67 29.32 0.45 -7.61
N PRO A 68 28.92 1.09 -8.72
CA PRO A 68 27.81 0.63 -9.54
C PRO A 68 28.22 -0.56 -10.41
N LEU A 69 27.54 -1.70 -10.32
CA LEU A 69 27.69 -2.79 -11.31
C LEU A 69 26.39 -3.55 -11.60
N SER A 70 26.02 -3.50 -12.88
CA SER A 70 25.31 -4.42 -13.78
C SER A 70 24.00 -5.14 -13.38
N THR A 71 23.08 -5.14 -14.36
CA THR A 71 21.64 -5.38 -14.28
C THR A 71 21.18 -6.61 -15.08
N THR A 72 21.24 -7.84 -14.54
CA THR A 72 20.40 -8.96 -15.01
C THR A 72 20.21 -10.03 -13.93
N TRP A 73 18.96 -10.24 -13.47
CA TRP A 73 18.58 -11.38 -12.61
C TRP A 73 18.10 -12.54 -13.49
N THR A 74 18.54 -13.76 -13.20
CA THR A 74 18.12 -15.00 -13.88
C THR A 74 17.47 -15.95 -12.88
N PRO A 75 16.30 -16.55 -13.18
CA PRO A 75 15.68 -17.52 -12.30
C PRO A 75 16.48 -18.85 -12.27
N PRO A 76 16.46 -19.60 -11.16
CA PRO A 76 17.22 -20.85 -11.04
C PRO A 76 16.65 -21.96 -11.94
N ALA A 77 17.49 -22.80 -12.56
CA ALA A 77 17.04 -23.87 -13.45
C ALA A 77 16.58 -25.16 -12.73
N SER A 78 16.94 -25.29 -11.45
CA SER A 78 16.46 -26.36 -10.57
C SER A 78 16.22 -25.83 -9.15
N LEU A 79 15.20 -26.37 -8.48
CA LEU A 79 14.96 -26.19 -7.04
C LEU A 79 14.92 -27.55 -6.34
N PHE A 80 15.51 -27.62 -5.14
CA PHE A 80 15.30 -28.73 -4.22
C PHE A 80 14.10 -28.43 -3.32
N ILE A 81 13.11 -29.32 -3.28
CA ILE A 81 11.96 -29.19 -2.37
C ILE A 81 12.30 -29.90 -1.06
N PRO A 82 12.43 -29.19 0.08
CA PRO A 82 12.82 -29.80 1.34
C PRO A 82 11.84 -30.90 1.79
N ASP A 83 12.35 -31.88 2.53
CA ASP A 83 11.52 -32.87 3.22
C ASP A 83 10.86 -32.28 4.49
N ASP A 84 10.17 -31.15 4.32
CA ASP A 84 9.37 -30.46 5.33
C ASP A 84 7.90 -30.66 4.95
N PRO A 85 7.02 -31.15 5.84
CA PRO A 85 5.59 -31.23 5.60
C PRO A 85 4.95 -29.90 5.17
N LYS A 86 5.55 -28.75 5.52
CA LYS A 86 5.07 -27.43 5.10
C LYS A 86 5.63 -27.00 3.73
N ALA A 87 6.50 -27.78 3.09
CA ALA A 87 7.12 -27.39 1.82
C ALA A 87 6.09 -27.28 0.69
N VAL A 88 5.03 -28.11 0.73
CA VAL A 88 3.88 -28.00 -0.16
C VAL A 88 2.75 -27.27 0.57
N SER A 89 2.18 -26.23 -0.04
CA SER A 89 1.13 -25.44 0.60
C SER A 89 -0.28 -25.92 0.26
N ASP A 90 -0.47 -26.46 -0.94
CA ASP A 90 -1.74 -26.90 -1.52
C ASP A 90 -1.46 -27.83 -2.73
N GLY A 91 -2.47 -28.14 -3.53
CA GLY A 91 -2.35 -29.06 -4.66
C GLY A 91 -1.61 -28.51 -5.88
N ASP A 92 -1.16 -27.25 -5.89
CA ASP A 92 -0.45 -26.68 -7.04
C ASP A 92 0.66 -25.66 -6.71
N SER A 93 1.06 -25.57 -5.45
CA SER A 93 2.10 -24.66 -4.96
C SER A 93 3.05 -25.32 -3.96
N ALA A 94 4.34 -24.99 -4.07
CA ALA A 94 5.39 -25.49 -3.18
C ALA A 94 6.48 -24.44 -2.89
N ARG A 95 7.38 -24.75 -1.96
CA ARG A 95 8.55 -23.94 -1.59
C ARG A 95 9.82 -24.72 -1.88
N GLY A 96 10.69 -24.15 -2.70
CA GLY A 96 11.95 -24.74 -3.12
C GLY A 96 13.16 -23.92 -2.70
N VAL A 97 14.33 -24.57 -2.75
CA VAL A 97 15.63 -23.96 -2.45
C VAL A 97 16.56 -24.18 -3.64
N SER A 98 17.16 -23.11 -4.17
CA SER A 98 18.14 -23.20 -5.24
C SER A 98 19.52 -23.64 -4.72
N LYS A 99 20.44 -23.97 -5.63
CA LYS A 99 21.80 -24.44 -5.28
C LYS A 99 22.62 -23.45 -4.45
N ASP A 100 22.37 -22.15 -4.60
CA ASP A 100 22.96 -21.05 -3.82
C ASP A 100 22.25 -20.80 -2.48
N GLY A 101 21.26 -21.64 -2.10
CA GLY A 101 20.58 -21.58 -0.80
C GLY A 101 19.41 -20.59 -0.73
N VAL A 102 19.02 -19.97 -1.85
CA VAL A 102 17.92 -19.01 -1.89
C VAL A 102 16.58 -19.74 -1.92
N ARG A 103 15.63 -19.29 -1.09
CA ARG A 103 14.27 -19.86 -1.02
C ARG A 103 13.34 -19.17 -2.01
N TYR A 104 12.58 -19.98 -2.73
CA TYR A 104 11.56 -19.54 -3.68
C TYR A 104 10.21 -20.18 -3.36
N SER A 105 9.13 -19.46 -3.67
CA SER A 105 7.79 -20.05 -3.76
C SER A 105 7.50 -20.34 -5.23
N LEU A 106 6.88 -21.48 -5.51
CA LEU A 106 6.66 -22.03 -6.84
C LEU A 106 5.17 -22.29 -7.05
N ARG A 107 4.62 -21.85 -8.19
CA ARG A 107 3.29 -22.18 -8.69
C ARG A 107 3.46 -23.05 -9.92
N PHE A 108 2.88 -24.24 -9.89
CA PHE A 108 3.02 -25.21 -10.97
C PHE A 108 2.11 -24.79 -12.13
N ALA A 109 2.70 -24.43 -13.27
CA ALA A 109 1.98 -23.98 -14.45
C ALA A 109 1.10 -25.09 -15.06
N ASP A 110 0.16 -24.69 -15.92
CA ASP A 110 -0.72 -25.54 -16.72
C ASP A 110 -1.75 -26.39 -15.95
N MET A 111 -1.75 -26.34 -14.62
CA MET A 111 -2.75 -26.99 -13.77
C MET A 111 -3.34 -26.06 -12.71
N ASN A 112 -4.57 -26.36 -12.29
CA ASN A 112 -5.20 -25.75 -11.12
C ASN A 112 -5.87 -26.83 -10.27
N ALA A 113 -5.46 -26.92 -9.01
CA ALA A 113 -6.00 -27.88 -8.07
C ALA A 113 -7.18 -27.28 -7.28
N PRO A 114 -8.04 -28.10 -6.65
CA PRO A 114 -8.99 -27.64 -5.65
C PRO A 114 -8.32 -26.82 -4.53
N GLU A 115 -8.93 -25.69 -4.16
CA GLU A 115 -8.40 -24.81 -3.12
C GLU A 115 -8.37 -25.50 -1.76
N SER A 116 -7.29 -25.33 -0.99
CA SER A 116 -7.18 -25.88 0.36
C SER A 116 -7.84 -24.97 1.41
N ARG A 117 -8.10 -23.70 1.08
CA ARG A 117 -8.64 -22.68 2.01
C ARG A 117 -9.61 -21.71 1.31
N PRO A 118 -10.93 -21.82 1.53
CA PRO A 118 -11.60 -22.91 2.26
C PRO A 118 -11.36 -24.25 1.55
N ALA A 119 -11.32 -25.34 2.32
CA ALA A 119 -11.02 -26.67 1.77
C ALA A 119 -12.12 -27.10 0.80
N GLU A 120 -11.74 -27.31 -0.45
CA GLU A 120 -12.59 -27.86 -1.48
C GLU A 120 -12.44 -29.38 -1.58
N ALA A 121 -13.51 -30.07 -1.96
CA ALA A 121 -13.43 -31.51 -2.16
C ALA A 121 -12.32 -31.86 -3.17
N GLY A 122 -11.42 -32.77 -2.77
CA GLY A 122 -10.24 -33.18 -3.53
C GLY A 122 -8.95 -32.42 -3.20
N SER A 123 -8.99 -31.33 -2.43
CA SER A 123 -7.79 -30.53 -2.09
C SER A 123 -6.71 -31.36 -1.39
N ASP A 124 -7.11 -32.17 -0.40
CA ASP A 124 -6.18 -32.95 0.41
C ASP A 124 -5.51 -34.05 -0.43
N ALA A 125 -6.28 -34.69 -1.31
CA ALA A 125 -5.76 -35.71 -2.22
C ALA A 125 -4.77 -35.11 -3.24
N ALA A 126 -5.06 -33.90 -3.75
CA ALA A 126 -4.16 -33.18 -4.64
C ALA A 126 -2.86 -32.78 -3.93
N GLN A 127 -2.97 -32.21 -2.72
CA GLN A 127 -1.81 -31.84 -1.89
C GLN A 127 -0.95 -33.07 -1.57
N GLN A 128 -1.54 -34.16 -1.09
CA GLN A 128 -0.81 -35.39 -0.76
C GLN A 128 -0.12 -35.99 -1.98
N ARG A 129 -0.75 -35.93 -3.16
CA ARG A 129 -0.11 -36.39 -4.39
C ARG A 129 1.07 -35.51 -4.78
N LEU A 130 0.91 -34.19 -4.71
CA LEU A 130 2.00 -33.25 -4.99
C LEU A 130 3.16 -33.46 -4.02
N GLU A 131 2.90 -33.56 -2.72
CA GLU A 131 3.88 -33.88 -1.69
C GLU A 131 4.68 -35.14 -2.02
N LYS A 132 3.99 -36.23 -2.38
CA LYS A 132 4.64 -37.50 -2.74
C LYS A 132 5.50 -37.39 -3.99
N LEU A 133 5.17 -36.49 -4.91
CA LEU A 133 5.93 -36.31 -6.15
C LEU A 133 7.19 -35.47 -5.92
N VAL A 134 7.13 -34.42 -5.09
CA VAL A 134 8.19 -33.40 -5.08
C VAL A 134 9.04 -33.36 -3.81
N ARG A 135 8.52 -33.79 -2.64
CA ARG A 135 9.26 -33.66 -1.37
C ARG A 135 10.54 -34.48 -1.38
N GLY A 136 11.62 -33.87 -0.87
CA GLY A 136 12.93 -34.49 -0.79
C GLY A 136 13.61 -34.68 -2.14
N LYS A 137 13.11 -34.06 -3.21
CA LYS A 137 13.63 -34.22 -4.57
C LYS A 137 14.07 -32.89 -5.19
N GLU A 138 14.97 -33.00 -6.16
CA GLU A 138 15.31 -31.89 -7.06
C GLU A 138 14.29 -31.84 -8.20
N THR A 139 13.83 -30.64 -8.50
CA THR A 139 12.85 -30.33 -9.55
C THR A 139 13.53 -29.60 -10.70
N GLN A 140 12.96 -29.72 -11.90
CA GLN A 140 13.43 -29.02 -13.11
C GLN A 140 12.35 -28.03 -13.55
N GLU A 141 12.68 -26.74 -13.57
CA GLU A 141 11.74 -25.69 -13.93
C GLU A 141 11.87 -25.25 -15.39
N GLN A 142 10.75 -25.28 -16.11
CA GLN A 142 10.60 -24.56 -17.36
C GLN A 142 9.67 -23.36 -17.15
N TYR A 143 10.27 -22.18 -17.07
CA TYR A 143 9.56 -20.93 -16.78
C TYR A 143 8.65 -20.49 -17.93
N THR A 144 7.52 -19.88 -17.56
CA THR A 144 6.49 -19.41 -18.49
C THR A 144 6.80 -18.06 -19.13
N SER A 145 7.80 -17.33 -18.64
CA SER A 145 8.27 -16.06 -19.22
C SER A 145 9.67 -15.68 -18.70
N LYS A 146 10.24 -14.59 -19.23
CA LYS A 146 11.55 -14.05 -18.79
C LYS A 146 11.55 -13.56 -17.34
N ASP A 147 10.43 -13.02 -16.86
CA ASP A 147 10.20 -12.71 -15.45
C ASP A 147 9.01 -13.53 -14.94
N PRO A 148 9.24 -14.77 -14.48
CA PRO A 148 8.18 -15.73 -14.25
C PRO A 148 7.46 -15.52 -12.91
N ARG A 149 7.44 -14.31 -12.37
CA ARG A 149 6.80 -14.01 -11.07
C ARG A 149 5.33 -13.68 -11.25
N ASP A 150 4.47 -14.34 -10.46
CA ASP A 150 3.08 -13.93 -10.34
C ASP A 150 2.90 -12.73 -9.37
N SER A 151 1.68 -12.25 -9.22
CA SER A 151 1.35 -11.13 -8.31
C SER A 151 1.63 -11.42 -6.83
N TYR A 152 1.82 -12.68 -6.45
CA TYR A 152 2.19 -13.11 -5.11
C TYR A 152 3.71 -13.28 -4.95
N GLY A 153 4.48 -13.07 -6.03
CA GLY A 153 5.93 -13.22 -6.07
C GLY A 153 6.40 -14.68 -6.19
N ARG A 154 5.49 -15.61 -6.50
CA ARG A 154 5.84 -17.01 -6.78
C ARG A 154 6.40 -17.13 -8.18
N LEU A 155 7.41 -17.97 -8.37
CA LEU A 155 7.86 -18.36 -9.69
C LEU A 155 6.82 -19.29 -10.32
N VAL A 156 6.47 -19.07 -11.59
CA VAL A 156 5.49 -19.85 -12.34
C VAL A 156 6.21 -20.68 -13.38
N ALA A 157 6.24 -22.00 -13.17
CA ALA A 157 6.99 -22.92 -14.00
C ALA A 157 6.23 -24.22 -14.27
N ARG A 158 6.46 -24.79 -15.45
CA ARG A 158 6.19 -26.22 -15.71
C ARG A 158 7.30 -27.01 -15.01
N VAL A 159 6.92 -27.86 -14.06
CA VAL A 159 7.86 -28.53 -13.17
C VAL A 159 7.90 -30.01 -13.48
N SER A 160 9.10 -30.53 -13.72
CA SER A 160 9.34 -31.96 -13.90
C SER A 160 10.15 -32.54 -12.75
N VAL A 161 9.86 -33.80 -12.40
CA VAL A 161 10.61 -34.60 -11.44
C VAL A 161 10.93 -35.93 -12.11
N ASP A 162 12.20 -36.36 -12.07
CA ASP A 162 12.64 -37.60 -12.70
C ASP A 162 12.25 -37.69 -14.21
N GLY A 163 12.19 -36.54 -14.90
CA GLY A 163 11.79 -36.42 -16.31
C GLY A 163 10.28 -36.36 -16.57
N GLU A 164 9.44 -36.57 -15.56
CA GLU A 164 7.98 -36.57 -15.69
C GLU A 164 7.36 -35.23 -15.28
N LEU A 165 6.46 -34.70 -16.11
CA LEU A 165 5.75 -33.45 -15.84
C LEU A 165 4.73 -33.64 -14.71
N VAL A 166 4.91 -32.90 -13.60
CA VAL A 166 4.04 -33.02 -12.42
C VAL A 166 2.58 -32.69 -12.74
N ALA A 167 2.33 -31.69 -13.59
CA ALA A 167 0.97 -31.31 -14.00
C ALA A 167 0.22 -32.45 -14.71
N LYS A 168 0.91 -33.22 -15.57
CA LYS A 168 0.33 -34.36 -16.27
C LYS A 168 -0.16 -35.43 -15.28
N ASP A 169 0.64 -35.71 -14.25
CA ASP A 169 0.27 -36.70 -13.24
C ASP A 169 -1.01 -36.29 -12.48
N LEU A 170 -1.06 -35.07 -11.93
CA LEU A 170 -2.23 -34.61 -11.18
C LEU A 170 -3.48 -34.53 -12.06
N ILE A 171 -3.37 -34.06 -13.30
CA ILE A 171 -4.50 -33.98 -14.23
C ILE A 171 -5.01 -35.38 -14.60
N SER A 172 -4.11 -36.33 -14.91
CA SER A 172 -4.50 -37.71 -15.26
C SER A 172 -5.24 -38.44 -14.14
N LYS A 173 -4.96 -38.07 -12.88
CA LYS A 173 -5.62 -38.63 -11.69
C LYS A 173 -6.88 -37.87 -11.28
N GLY A 174 -7.30 -36.88 -12.06
CA GLY A 174 -8.41 -36.01 -11.71
C GLY A 174 -8.20 -35.27 -10.39
N LEU A 175 -6.95 -34.89 -10.07
CA LEU A 175 -6.62 -34.11 -8.87
C LEU A 175 -6.43 -32.61 -9.18
N ALA A 176 -6.27 -32.28 -10.46
CA ALA A 176 -6.26 -30.93 -10.98
C ALA A 176 -6.93 -30.89 -12.36
N HIS A 177 -7.30 -29.71 -12.83
CA HIS A 177 -7.74 -29.50 -14.21
C HIS A 177 -6.71 -28.65 -14.98
N CYS A 178 -6.73 -28.75 -16.30
CA CYS A 178 -5.95 -27.89 -17.20
C CYS A 178 -6.27 -26.43 -16.93
N TYR A 179 -5.23 -25.60 -16.83
CA TYR A 179 -5.35 -24.18 -16.55
C TYR A 179 -4.23 -23.40 -17.22
N PHE A 180 -4.52 -22.84 -18.38
CA PHE A 180 -3.52 -22.20 -19.24
C PHE A 180 -3.66 -20.68 -19.16
N ILE A 181 -2.59 -20.04 -18.68
CA ILE A 181 -2.40 -18.59 -18.74
C ILE A 181 -1.35 -18.34 -19.81
N LEU A 182 -1.77 -17.77 -20.93
CA LEU A 182 -0.89 -17.60 -22.08
C LEU A 182 -0.12 -16.27 -21.99
N GLY A 183 1.21 -16.36 -22.00
CA GLY A 183 2.12 -15.23 -22.18
C GLY A 183 2.59 -15.11 -23.64
N PRO A 184 3.08 -13.94 -24.06
CA PRO A 184 3.63 -13.76 -25.42
C PRO A 184 4.81 -14.70 -25.72
N ASP A 185 5.54 -15.12 -24.69
CA ASP A 185 6.71 -16.00 -24.79
C ASP A 185 6.37 -17.49 -24.53
N ASP A 186 5.11 -17.85 -24.28
CA ASP A 186 4.69 -19.17 -23.76
C ASP A 186 4.02 -20.07 -24.82
N ILE A 187 4.68 -20.18 -25.98
CA ILE A 187 4.21 -20.97 -27.12
C ILE A 187 4.70 -22.41 -26.94
N ILE A 188 3.89 -23.25 -26.27
CA ILE A 188 4.14 -24.69 -26.11
C ILE A 188 2.88 -25.51 -26.43
N ASP A 189 3.09 -26.74 -26.92
CA ASP A 189 2.03 -27.72 -27.07
C ASP A 189 1.55 -28.27 -25.72
N ARG A 190 0.23 -28.28 -25.53
CA ARG A 190 -0.48 -28.75 -24.33
C ARG A 190 -1.49 -29.84 -24.64
N SER A 191 -1.46 -30.38 -25.87
CA SER A 191 -2.39 -31.38 -26.39
C SER A 191 -2.45 -32.63 -25.51
N GLU A 192 -1.31 -33.05 -24.96
CA GLU A 192 -1.21 -34.18 -24.04
C GLU A 192 -1.99 -33.94 -22.74
N LEU A 193 -1.86 -32.76 -22.12
CA LEU A 193 -2.59 -32.40 -20.91
C LEU A 193 -4.11 -32.42 -21.12
N VAL A 194 -4.56 -31.91 -22.27
CA VAL A 194 -5.98 -31.95 -22.66
C VAL A 194 -6.46 -33.40 -22.86
N THR A 195 -5.61 -34.26 -23.43
CA THR A 195 -5.92 -35.67 -23.67
C THR A 195 -6.09 -36.43 -22.35
N VAL A 196 -5.15 -36.28 -21.41
CA VAL A 196 -5.24 -36.95 -20.10
C VAL A 196 -6.38 -36.38 -19.24
N GLN A 197 -6.69 -35.09 -19.36
CA GLN A 197 -7.88 -34.51 -18.74
C GLN A 197 -9.15 -35.18 -19.28
N LYS A 198 -9.28 -35.32 -20.60
CA LYS A 198 -10.46 -35.95 -21.21
C LYS A 198 -10.66 -37.38 -20.68
N ALA A 199 -9.59 -38.17 -20.59
CA ALA A 199 -9.66 -39.51 -20.04
C ALA A 199 -10.13 -39.53 -18.58
N ALA A 200 -9.62 -38.61 -17.74
CA ALA A 200 -10.04 -38.48 -16.34
C ALA A 200 -11.52 -38.03 -16.21
N GLN A 201 -11.99 -37.19 -17.14
CA GLN A 201 -13.38 -36.76 -17.23
C GLN A 201 -14.33 -37.91 -17.60
N ASP A 202 -13.99 -38.64 -18.67
CA ASP A 202 -14.81 -39.78 -19.15
C ASP A 202 -14.95 -40.86 -18.08
N ALA A 203 -13.88 -41.10 -17.32
CA ALA A 203 -13.86 -42.04 -16.21
C ALA A 203 -14.39 -41.47 -14.87
N LYS A 204 -14.77 -40.17 -14.83
CA LYS A 204 -15.22 -39.45 -13.62
C LYS A 204 -14.29 -39.61 -12.41
N ILE A 205 -12.97 -39.54 -12.65
CA ILE A 205 -11.97 -39.73 -11.60
C ILE A 205 -11.82 -38.45 -10.77
N GLY A 206 -11.70 -38.58 -9.44
CA GLY A 206 -11.33 -37.50 -8.54
C GLY A 206 -12.32 -36.32 -8.59
N ILE A 207 -11.81 -35.13 -8.91
CA ILE A 207 -12.60 -33.90 -9.02
C ILE A 207 -13.75 -34.04 -10.02
N TRP A 208 -13.57 -34.85 -11.08
CA TRP A 208 -14.58 -35.03 -12.13
C TRP A 208 -15.80 -35.81 -11.64
N ALA A 209 -15.78 -36.48 -10.49
CA ALA A 209 -17.00 -37.05 -9.90
C ALA A 209 -17.92 -35.99 -9.28
N GLN A 210 -17.41 -34.79 -9.00
CA GLN A 210 -18.14 -33.78 -8.22
C GLN A 210 -19.06 -32.93 -9.10
N PRO A 211 -20.28 -32.59 -8.64
CA PRO A 211 -21.21 -31.77 -9.41
C PRO A 211 -20.64 -30.43 -9.91
N ARG A 212 -19.73 -29.80 -9.16
CA ARG A 212 -19.12 -28.53 -9.55
C ARG A 212 -18.27 -28.62 -10.82
N PHE A 213 -17.61 -29.77 -11.06
CA PHE A 213 -16.76 -30.02 -12.22
C PHE A 213 -17.48 -30.73 -13.37
N GLN A 214 -18.76 -31.08 -13.18
CA GLN A 214 -19.64 -31.51 -14.27
C GLN A 214 -20.14 -30.31 -15.11
N LYS A 215 -19.78 -29.08 -14.72
CA LYS A 215 -20.04 -27.86 -15.48
C LYS A 215 -18.96 -27.66 -16.54
N GLN A 216 -19.31 -26.94 -17.62
CA GLN A 216 -18.38 -26.66 -18.72
C GLN A 216 -17.36 -25.54 -18.41
N LEU A 217 -17.69 -24.67 -17.46
CA LEU A 217 -16.93 -23.47 -17.13
C LEU A 217 -16.79 -23.35 -15.61
N THR A 218 -15.59 -23.02 -15.14
CA THR A 218 -15.33 -22.76 -13.72
C THR A 218 -14.81 -21.32 -13.52
N LEU A 219 -15.17 -20.71 -12.39
CA LEU A 219 -14.64 -19.43 -11.93
C LEU A 219 -13.35 -19.70 -11.16
N THR A 220 -12.20 -19.27 -11.69
CA THR A 220 -10.88 -19.57 -11.10
C THR A 220 -10.37 -18.43 -10.22
N SER A 221 -10.72 -17.19 -10.55
CA SER A 221 -10.45 -16.07 -9.65
C SER A 221 -11.51 -14.99 -9.81
N TRP A 222 -11.79 -14.29 -8.71
CA TRP A 222 -12.59 -13.08 -8.72
C TRP A 222 -11.92 -12.08 -7.79
N HIS A 223 -11.61 -10.93 -8.36
CA HIS A 223 -11.02 -9.79 -7.69
C HIS A 223 -12.04 -8.66 -7.75
N PRO A 224 -13.08 -8.68 -6.89
CA PRO A 224 -14.02 -7.58 -6.80
C PRO A 224 -13.45 -6.36 -6.08
N ASN A 225 -12.36 -6.55 -5.33
CA ASN A 225 -11.59 -5.50 -4.65
C ASN A 225 -10.13 -5.67 -5.07
N GLY A 226 -9.76 -5.08 -6.19
CA GLY A 226 -8.39 -5.13 -6.66
C GLY A 226 -7.49 -4.30 -5.75
N ARG A 227 -6.16 -4.51 -5.81
CA ARG A 227 -5.23 -3.70 -5.00
C ARG A 227 -5.23 -2.25 -5.53
N GLY A 228 -5.98 -1.35 -4.89
CA GLY A 228 -6.18 0.03 -5.36
C GLY A 228 -7.54 0.58 -4.92
N ASN A 229 -8.00 1.68 -5.53
CA ASN A 229 -9.37 2.17 -5.40
C ASN A 229 -10.15 1.81 -6.67
N ASP A 230 -11.21 1.01 -6.56
CA ASP A 230 -11.95 0.47 -7.71
C ASP A 230 -12.74 1.54 -8.47
N ILE A 231 -13.00 2.70 -7.85
CA ILE A 231 -13.59 3.89 -8.49
C ILE A 231 -12.66 4.44 -9.59
N ASP A 232 -11.34 4.34 -9.38
CA ASP A 232 -10.33 5.04 -10.19
C ASP A 232 -9.70 4.14 -11.26
N ASN A 233 -9.82 2.82 -11.11
CA ASN A 233 -9.37 1.85 -12.11
C ASN A 233 -10.28 0.62 -12.11
N PRO A 234 -11.43 0.66 -12.81
CA PRO A 234 -12.34 -0.47 -12.85
C PRO A 234 -11.75 -1.72 -13.52
N ASN A 235 -10.53 -1.70 -14.06
CA ASN A 235 -9.84 -2.91 -14.53
C ASN A 235 -8.99 -3.59 -13.44
N ILE A 236 -8.86 -3.02 -12.23
CA ILE A 236 -8.36 -3.78 -11.08
C ILE A 236 -9.41 -4.80 -10.61
N GLU A 237 -10.68 -4.49 -10.88
CA GLU A 237 -11.78 -5.41 -10.79
C GLU A 237 -11.82 -6.34 -11.99
N TYR A 238 -11.70 -7.64 -11.75
CA TYR A 238 -11.89 -8.63 -12.79
C TYR A 238 -12.28 -9.97 -12.21
N PHE A 239 -12.82 -10.83 -13.06
CA PHE A 239 -12.90 -12.24 -12.78
C PHE A 239 -12.29 -13.05 -13.92
N ARG A 240 -11.84 -14.25 -13.59
CA ARG A 240 -11.26 -15.19 -14.54
C ARG A 240 -12.07 -16.47 -14.53
N VAL A 241 -12.41 -16.94 -15.72
CA VAL A 241 -13.06 -18.22 -15.93
C VAL A 241 -12.16 -19.14 -16.75
N CYS A 242 -12.27 -20.45 -16.54
CA CYS A 242 -11.56 -21.48 -17.31
C CYS A 242 -12.57 -22.41 -17.98
N ASN A 243 -12.34 -22.72 -19.27
CA ASN A 243 -13.08 -23.77 -19.97
C ASN A 243 -12.54 -25.14 -19.56
N ILE A 244 -13.30 -25.84 -18.74
CA ILE A 244 -12.97 -27.19 -18.27
C ILE A 244 -13.73 -28.27 -19.04
N SER A 245 -14.49 -27.93 -20.08
CA SER A 245 -15.19 -28.92 -20.90
C SER A 245 -14.25 -29.68 -21.86
N GLN A 246 -14.80 -30.65 -22.58
CA GLN A 246 -14.08 -31.45 -23.57
C GLN A 246 -13.97 -30.78 -24.96
N SER A 247 -14.50 -29.56 -25.14
CA SER A 247 -14.51 -28.89 -26.45
C SER A 247 -14.41 -27.35 -26.31
N PRO A 248 -14.04 -26.62 -27.37
CA PRO A 248 -14.03 -25.15 -27.33
C PRO A 248 -15.41 -24.57 -27.00
N LEU A 249 -15.46 -23.67 -26.01
CA LEU A 249 -16.72 -23.13 -25.49
C LEU A 249 -17.01 -21.73 -26.04
N LYS A 250 -18.17 -21.55 -26.65
CA LYS A 250 -18.62 -20.27 -27.23
C LYS A 250 -19.38 -19.45 -26.19
N LEU A 251 -18.75 -18.42 -25.62
CA LEU A 251 -19.34 -17.61 -24.54
C LEU A 251 -20.06 -16.34 -25.01
N GLY A 252 -20.02 -16.00 -26.31
CA GLY A 252 -20.78 -14.84 -26.79
C GLY A 252 -22.25 -14.93 -26.43
N GLY A 253 -22.89 -13.84 -26.00
CA GLY A 253 -24.30 -13.85 -25.59
C GLY A 253 -24.56 -14.31 -24.15
N TYR A 254 -23.55 -14.80 -23.42
CA TYR A 254 -23.69 -15.05 -21.98
C TYR A 254 -23.86 -13.71 -21.24
N VAL A 255 -24.60 -13.73 -20.13
CA VAL A 255 -24.92 -12.52 -19.37
C VAL A 255 -24.27 -12.57 -17.99
N VAL A 256 -23.42 -11.59 -17.72
CA VAL A 256 -22.86 -11.31 -16.40
C VAL A 256 -23.80 -10.37 -15.69
N THR A 257 -24.13 -10.60 -14.41
CA THR A 257 -24.98 -9.73 -13.60
C THR A 257 -24.39 -9.55 -12.21
N ASN A 258 -24.43 -8.33 -11.68
CA ASN A 258 -24.04 -8.02 -10.30
C ASN A 258 -25.23 -8.02 -9.32
N LYS A 259 -24.98 -7.83 -8.02
CA LYS A 259 -26.04 -7.77 -6.99
C LYS A 259 -27.02 -6.62 -7.21
N ALA A 260 -26.54 -5.49 -7.71
CA ALA A 260 -27.36 -4.31 -8.02
C ALA A 260 -28.24 -4.48 -9.27
N GLY A 261 -28.14 -5.62 -9.97
CA GLY A 261 -28.93 -5.92 -11.16
C GLY A 261 -28.39 -5.31 -12.45
N LYS A 262 -27.17 -4.75 -12.44
CA LYS A 262 -26.47 -4.32 -13.65
C LYS A 262 -26.00 -5.55 -14.40
N SER A 263 -26.22 -5.57 -15.71
CA SER A 263 -25.94 -6.74 -16.56
C SER A 263 -25.15 -6.38 -17.81
N TRP A 264 -24.31 -7.32 -18.25
CA TRP A 264 -23.47 -7.20 -19.44
C TRP A 264 -23.50 -8.48 -20.26
N THR A 265 -23.67 -8.33 -21.56
CA THR A 265 -23.61 -9.45 -22.51
C THR A 265 -22.19 -9.61 -23.03
N LEU A 266 -21.63 -10.80 -22.91
CA LEU A 266 -20.30 -11.09 -23.42
C LEU A 266 -20.27 -11.04 -24.96
N PRO A 267 -19.23 -10.44 -25.57
CA PRO A 267 -19.05 -10.42 -27.02
C PRO A 267 -18.76 -11.84 -27.55
N LYS A 268 -18.82 -12.01 -28.87
CA LYS A 268 -18.49 -13.28 -29.53
C LYS A 268 -17.04 -13.68 -29.21
N VAL A 269 -16.89 -14.62 -28.26
CA VAL A 269 -15.60 -15.20 -27.86
C VAL A 269 -15.73 -16.72 -27.81
N THR A 270 -14.65 -17.41 -28.17
CA THR A 270 -14.51 -18.86 -28.03
C THR A 270 -13.31 -19.13 -27.14
N VAL A 271 -13.50 -19.89 -26.06
CA VAL A 271 -12.44 -20.25 -25.11
C VAL A 271 -12.06 -21.71 -25.36
N PRO A 272 -10.84 -22.03 -25.84
CA PRO A 272 -10.41 -23.40 -26.04
C PRO A 272 -10.30 -24.18 -24.73
N VAL A 273 -10.19 -25.51 -24.79
CA VAL A 273 -10.10 -26.36 -23.59
C VAL A 273 -8.87 -25.98 -22.76
N GLY A 274 -9.05 -25.90 -21.44
CA GLY A 274 -8.00 -25.51 -20.47
C GLY A 274 -7.63 -24.02 -20.51
N HIS A 275 -8.09 -23.25 -21.50
CA HIS A 275 -7.77 -21.83 -21.60
C HIS A 275 -8.65 -21.01 -20.67
N THR A 276 -8.08 -19.87 -20.26
CA THR A 276 -8.77 -18.92 -19.39
C THR A 276 -9.24 -17.68 -20.16
N LEU A 277 -10.34 -17.10 -19.71
CA LEU A 277 -10.82 -15.80 -20.13
C LEU A 277 -10.83 -14.86 -18.92
N MET A 278 -10.13 -13.74 -19.04
CA MET A 278 -10.22 -12.64 -18.07
C MET A 278 -11.32 -11.67 -18.50
N VAL A 279 -12.20 -11.31 -17.56
CA VAL A 279 -13.27 -10.33 -17.78
C VAL A 279 -13.06 -9.19 -16.79
N PHE A 280 -12.67 -8.04 -17.32
CA PHE A 280 -12.39 -6.82 -16.58
C PHE A 280 -13.65 -5.95 -16.51
N SER A 281 -13.91 -5.31 -15.36
CA SER A 281 -15.10 -4.47 -15.20
C SER A 281 -15.03 -3.19 -16.04
N GLY A 282 -13.83 -2.65 -16.21
CA GLY A 282 -13.59 -1.36 -16.87
C GLY A 282 -13.58 -1.39 -18.40
N GLN A 283 -12.92 -0.38 -18.98
CA GLN A 283 -12.79 -0.18 -20.43
C GLN A 283 -11.48 -0.76 -20.97
N GLY A 284 -11.48 -1.21 -22.22
CA GLY A 284 -10.29 -1.71 -22.90
C GLY A 284 -10.62 -2.37 -24.23
N THR A 285 -9.59 -2.88 -24.91
CA THR A 285 -9.74 -3.58 -26.17
C THR A 285 -9.78 -5.07 -25.94
N ASN A 286 -10.87 -5.72 -26.35
CA ASN A 286 -11.02 -7.17 -26.22
C ASN A 286 -9.91 -7.91 -26.97
N GLN A 287 -9.31 -8.90 -26.31
CA GLN A 287 -8.35 -9.84 -26.89
C GLN A 287 -9.07 -11.19 -26.98
N LEU A 288 -9.51 -11.57 -28.18
CA LEU A 288 -10.45 -12.67 -28.39
C LEU A 288 -9.82 -13.89 -29.07
N GLU A 289 -8.52 -13.85 -29.39
CA GLU A 289 -7.82 -14.90 -30.13
C GLU A 289 -6.50 -15.30 -29.44
N PRO A 290 -6.19 -16.61 -29.34
CA PRO A 290 -4.85 -17.11 -29.03
C PRO A 290 -3.82 -16.68 -30.09
N PRO A 291 -2.50 -16.63 -29.79
CA PRO A 291 -1.82 -17.26 -28.65
C PRO A 291 -1.72 -16.39 -27.40
N THR A 292 -2.42 -15.26 -27.34
CA THR A 292 -2.40 -14.38 -26.15
C THR A 292 -3.53 -14.71 -25.17
N GLN A 293 -3.35 -14.34 -23.91
CA GLN A 293 -4.40 -14.43 -22.89
C GLN A 293 -5.69 -13.74 -23.37
N LEU A 294 -6.80 -14.49 -23.37
CA LEU A 294 -8.11 -13.92 -23.72
C LEU A 294 -8.55 -12.91 -22.66
N LYS A 295 -8.99 -11.72 -23.10
CA LYS A 295 -9.44 -10.61 -22.26
C LYS A 295 -10.69 -9.96 -22.83
N ILE A 296 -11.66 -9.68 -21.97
CA ILE A 296 -12.86 -8.92 -22.29
C ILE A 296 -13.01 -7.77 -21.29
N TYR A 297 -13.53 -6.65 -21.78
CA TYR A 297 -13.79 -5.45 -20.99
C TYR A 297 -15.30 -5.16 -21.00
N LEU A 298 -15.91 -5.07 -19.82
CA LEU A 298 -17.35 -4.81 -19.67
C LEU A 298 -17.73 -3.35 -20.00
N GLY A 299 -16.75 -2.46 -20.09
CA GLY A 299 -16.91 -1.07 -20.51
C GLY A 299 -17.38 -0.13 -19.39
N SER A 300 -17.38 -0.55 -18.13
CA SER A 300 -17.78 0.31 -17.01
C SER A 300 -16.78 1.45 -16.82
N ARG A 301 -17.29 2.63 -16.44
CA ARG A 301 -16.48 3.81 -16.09
C ARG A 301 -16.28 3.98 -14.59
N THR A 302 -16.94 3.13 -13.82
CA THR A 302 -17.00 3.11 -12.35
C THR A 302 -16.89 1.65 -11.91
N GLU A 303 -16.68 1.44 -10.62
CA GLU A 303 -16.76 0.16 -9.94
C GLU A 303 -18.02 -0.62 -10.37
N VAL A 304 -17.83 -1.93 -10.57
CA VAL A 304 -18.91 -2.87 -10.88
C VAL A 304 -19.20 -3.75 -9.68
N TRP A 305 -18.15 -4.12 -8.94
CA TRP A 305 -18.27 -4.98 -7.78
C TRP A 305 -18.17 -4.18 -6.48
N ASN A 306 -19.13 -4.38 -5.59
CA ASN A 306 -19.05 -3.89 -4.24
C ASN A 306 -17.98 -4.68 -3.45
N ASN A 307 -17.01 -3.96 -2.90
CA ASN A 307 -15.89 -4.50 -2.12
C ASN A 307 -16.29 -5.29 -0.86
N ILE A 308 -17.50 -5.02 -0.34
CA ILE A 308 -18.02 -5.52 0.92
C ILE A 308 -18.96 -6.71 0.66
N ASP A 309 -19.95 -6.53 -0.21
CA ASP A 309 -21.02 -7.49 -0.44
C ASP A 309 -21.61 -7.31 -1.84
N ASP A 310 -21.05 -8.03 -2.79
CA ASP A 310 -21.58 -8.20 -4.15
C ASP A 310 -21.82 -9.67 -4.48
N ARG A 311 -22.41 -9.90 -5.64
CA ARG A 311 -22.71 -11.19 -6.22
C ARG A 311 -22.35 -11.14 -7.70
N LEU A 312 -21.42 -11.99 -8.10
CA LEU A 312 -21.15 -12.27 -9.51
C LEU A 312 -22.02 -13.45 -9.97
N THR A 313 -22.93 -13.20 -10.90
CA THR A 313 -23.77 -14.22 -11.54
C THR A 313 -23.45 -14.29 -13.04
N LEU A 314 -23.23 -15.50 -13.56
CA LEU A 314 -23.11 -15.74 -15.00
C LEU A 314 -24.24 -16.66 -15.47
N ARG A 315 -25.00 -16.21 -16.48
CA ARG A 315 -26.03 -17.00 -17.17
C ARG A 315 -25.67 -17.24 -18.62
N ASP A 316 -26.10 -18.38 -19.15
CA ASP A 316 -25.91 -18.72 -20.56
C ASP A 316 -26.89 -17.98 -21.49
N ARG A 317 -26.84 -18.26 -22.80
CA ARG A 317 -27.71 -17.62 -23.81
C ARG A 317 -29.20 -17.93 -23.64
N LYS A 318 -29.54 -19.01 -22.93
CA LYS A 318 -30.92 -19.42 -22.63
C LYS A 318 -31.42 -18.82 -21.31
N GLY A 319 -30.54 -18.19 -20.54
CA GLY A 319 -30.83 -17.64 -19.22
C GLY A 319 -30.53 -18.60 -18.07
N GLU A 320 -29.98 -19.79 -18.35
CA GLU A 320 -29.68 -20.78 -17.32
C GLU A 320 -28.45 -20.38 -16.49
N LEU A 321 -28.48 -20.67 -15.18
CA LEU A 321 -27.40 -20.31 -14.28
C LEU A 321 -26.17 -21.19 -14.51
N VAL A 322 -25.05 -20.57 -14.91
CA VAL A 322 -23.76 -21.25 -15.04
C VAL A 322 -23.08 -21.31 -13.67
N PHE A 323 -22.86 -20.16 -13.04
CA PHE A 323 -22.37 -20.06 -11.67
C PHE A 323 -22.83 -18.78 -10.98
N GLU A 324 -22.79 -18.82 -9.66
CA GLU A 324 -22.98 -17.68 -8.77
C GLU A 324 -21.87 -17.68 -7.73
N ARG A 325 -21.28 -16.51 -7.45
CA ARG A 325 -20.32 -16.31 -6.37
C ARG A 325 -20.72 -15.08 -5.57
N LEU A 326 -20.86 -15.24 -4.26
CA LEU A 326 -21.02 -14.13 -3.33
C LEU A 326 -19.65 -13.63 -2.92
N GLN A 327 -19.47 -12.32 -2.91
CA GLN A 327 -18.28 -11.71 -2.33
C GLN A 327 -18.44 -11.85 -0.83
N GLN A 328 -17.67 -12.76 -0.27
CA GLN A 328 -17.49 -12.93 1.17
C GLN A 328 -16.00 -12.79 1.45
N GLN A 329 -15.43 -11.60 1.22
CA GLN A 329 -14.45 -11.14 2.21
C GLN A 329 -15.28 -10.85 3.43
N ASP A 330 -14.98 -11.47 4.57
CA ASP A 330 -15.63 -11.18 5.86
C ASP A 330 -15.63 -9.65 6.01
N PRO A 331 -16.74 -8.98 5.61
CA PRO A 331 -16.72 -7.55 5.48
C PRO A 331 -16.64 -7.11 6.92
N ILE A 332 -15.76 -6.16 7.21
CA ILE A 332 -15.69 -5.61 8.55
C ILE A 332 -17.07 -5.10 8.89
N ASN A 333 -17.78 -5.92 9.65
CA ASN A 333 -19.16 -5.71 9.91
C ASN A 333 -19.14 -4.61 10.96
N LEU A 334 -19.54 -3.39 10.57
CA LEU A 334 -19.59 -2.26 11.49
C LEU A 334 -20.43 -2.60 12.73
N SER A 335 -21.38 -3.54 12.65
CA SER A 335 -22.08 -4.08 13.82
C SER A 335 -21.20 -5.01 14.69
N LYS A 336 -20.33 -5.85 14.09
CA LYS A 336 -19.31 -6.62 14.84
C LYS A 336 -18.29 -5.68 15.49
N LEU A 337 -17.82 -4.63 14.81
CA LEU A 337 -16.95 -3.61 15.41
C LEU A 337 -17.68 -2.81 16.50
N ALA A 338 -18.96 -2.50 16.29
CA ALA A 338 -19.78 -1.84 17.30
C ALA A 338 -19.95 -2.69 18.56
N ALA A 339 -19.94 -4.02 18.43
CA ALA A 339 -19.98 -4.94 19.56
C ALA A 339 -18.65 -5.00 20.34
N LYS A 340 -17.52 -4.55 19.77
CA LYS A 340 -16.25 -4.47 20.49
C LYS A 340 -16.21 -3.26 21.43
N LYS A 341 -15.59 -3.44 22.61
CA LYS A 341 -15.32 -2.34 23.57
C LYS A 341 -14.25 -1.38 23.05
N SER A 342 -13.27 -1.89 22.32
CA SER A 342 -12.18 -1.19 21.63
C SER A 342 -11.97 -1.80 20.25
N ILE A 343 -11.33 -1.06 19.35
CA ILE A 343 -10.93 -1.56 18.02
C ILE A 343 -9.43 -1.42 17.87
N SER A 344 -8.77 -2.35 17.16
CA SER A 344 -7.31 -2.32 16.97
C SER A 344 -6.89 -1.45 15.78
N GLN A 345 -5.62 -1.03 15.72
CA GLN A 345 -5.05 -0.38 14.52
C GLN A 345 -5.21 -1.24 13.26
N LYS A 346 -5.08 -2.57 13.41
CA LYS A 346 -5.30 -3.53 12.32
C LYS A 346 -6.75 -3.53 11.83
N ASP A 347 -7.72 -3.45 12.75
CA ASP A 347 -9.14 -3.31 12.39
C ASP A 347 -9.36 -2.03 11.56
N VAL A 348 -8.77 -0.91 11.97
CA VAL A 348 -8.89 0.38 11.26
C VAL A 348 -8.31 0.30 9.84
N ARG A 349 -7.12 -0.28 9.68
CA ARG A 349 -6.48 -0.43 8.37
C ARG A 349 -7.28 -1.33 7.43
N ALA A 350 -7.87 -2.39 7.96
CA ALA A 350 -8.60 -3.35 7.16
C ALA A 350 -9.91 -2.77 6.58
N LEU A 351 -10.35 -1.58 7.04
CA LEU A 351 -11.54 -0.87 6.52
C LEU A 351 -11.38 -0.34 5.08
N GLY A 352 -10.16 -0.33 4.52
CA GLY A 352 -9.90 0.14 3.16
C GLY A 352 -9.95 1.66 3.00
N SER A 353 -9.57 2.16 1.82
CA SER A 353 -9.41 3.60 1.54
C SER A 353 -10.71 4.39 1.42
N ASP A 354 -11.85 3.72 1.18
CA ASP A 354 -13.17 4.38 1.07
C ASP A 354 -13.80 4.66 2.43
N THR A 355 -13.28 4.04 3.48
CA THR A 355 -13.75 4.27 4.83
C THR A 355 -13.09 5.52 5.40
N ARG A 356 -13.91 6.53 5.70
CA ARG A 356 -13.43 7.72 6.39
C ARG A 356 -13.10 7.35 7.82
N VAL A 357 -11.82 7.40 8.17
CA VAL A 357 -11.35 7.27 9.54
C VAL A 357 -10.92 8.64 10.01
N SER A 358 -11.59 9.15 11.04
CA SER A 358 -11.22 10.39 11.70
C SER A 358 -10.84 10.16 13.15
N TYR A 359 -9.81 10.84 13.61
CA TYR A 359 -9.44 10.89 15.00
C TYR A 359 -10.40 11.78 15.80
N SER A 360 -10.75 11.33 17.00
CA SER A 360 -11.54 12.08 17.98
C SER A 360 -10.96 11.84 19.37
N GLY A 361 -10.10 12.74 19.84
CA GLY A 361 -9.47 12.71 21.16
C GLY A 361 -8.85 14.08 21.48
N PRO A 362 -7.95 14.18 22.47
CA PRO A 362 -7.23 15.42 22.78
C PRO A 362 -6.57 16.04 21.54
N THR A 363 -6.56 17.36 21.45
CA THR A 363 -5.87 18.06 20.35
C THR A 363 -4.38 17.70 20.31
N ARG A 364 -3.78 17.49 21.49
CA ARG A 364 -2.37 17.14 21.67
C ARG A 364 -2.23 16.06 22.73
N ILE A 365 -1.31 15.13 22.49
CA ILE A 365 -0.98 14.01 23.37
C ILE A 365 0.46 14.20 23.82
N SER A 366 0.71 14.21 25.13
CA SER A 366 2.07 14.32 25.66
C SER A 366 2.92 13.12 25.25
N LEU A 367 4.16 13.37 24.84
CA LEU A 367 5.07 12.31 24.40
C LEU A 367 5.73 11.56 25.56
N GLY A 368 5.82 12.18 26.75
CA GLY A 368 6.52 11.61 27.91
C GLY A 368 7.95 11.15 27.57
N ASP A 369 8.32 9.95 28.04
CA ASP A 369 9.54 9.27 27.62
C ASP A 369 9.37 8.69 26.21
N TYR A 370 10.29 9.00 25.31
CA TYR A 370 10.27 8.51 23.93
C TYR A 370 11.57 7.79 23.54
N GLU A 371 11.49 7.00 22.47
CA GLU A 371 12.61 6.31 21.84
C GLU A 371 12.97 7.05 20.56
N ARG A 372 14.27 7.20 20.40
CA ARG A 372 14.89 7.92 19.31
C ARG A 372 14.78 7.09 18.02
N GLY A 373 14.01 7.56 17.02
CA GLY A 373 13.85 6.94 15.70
C GLY A 373 14.89 7.36 14.64
N ASP A 374 14.45 7.36 13.37
CA ASP A 374 15.09 8.11 12.28
C ASP A 374 14.67 9.59 12.35
N GLY A 375 15.35 10.50 11.64
CA GLY A 375 15.28 11.97 11.86
C GLY A 375 13.90 12.64 11.72
N ASP A 376 12.82 11.89 11.54
CA ASP A 376 11.42 12.29 11.42
C ASP A 376 10.43 11.25 12.01
N SER A 377 10.91 10.39 12.91
CA SER A 377 10.06 9.49 13.69
C SER A 377 10.50 9.33 15.14
N LEU A 378 9.55 8.96 15.99
CA LEU A 378 9.77 8.72 17.42
C LEU A 378 8.92 7.54 17.90
N GLY A 379 9.46 6.68 18.76
CA GLY A 379 8.67 5.66 19.45
C GLY A 379 8.18 6.16 20.80
N ILE A 380 6.88 6.30 21.04
CA ILE A 380 6.34 6.85 22.30
C ILE A 380 5.65 5.77 23.14
N ALA A 381 5.46 6.05 24.43
CA ALA A 381 4.63 5.21 25.28
C ALA A 381 3.21 5.05 24.70
N ILE A 382 2.65 3.85 24.82
CA ILE A 382 1.29 3.56 24.35
C ILE A 382 0.30 4.41 25.17
N PRO A 383 -0.52 5.28 24.54
CA PRO A 383 -1.50 6.09 25.25
C PRO A 383 -2.56 5.21 25.90
N LYS A 384 -3.22 5.71 26.95
CA LYS A 384 -4.21 4.91 27.68
C LYS A 384 -5.43 4.66 26.79
N THR A 385 -5.98 3.44 26.85
CA THR A 385 -7.20 3.10 26.11
C THR A 385 -8.32 4.11 26.41
N GLY A 386 -8.91 4.70 25.37
CA GLY A 386 -9.97 5.72 25.48
C GLY A 386 -9.49 7.17 25.33
N GLU A 387 -8.19 7.43 25.47
CA GLU A 387 -7.57 8.72 25.16
C GLU A 387 -7.54 8.97 23.65
N PHE A 388 -7.38 7.89 22.87
CA PHE A 388 -7.43 7.90 21.42
C PHE A 388 -8.70 7.19 20.95
N ASN A 389 -9.68 7.93 20.44
CA ASN A 389 -10.83 7.34 19.76
C ASN A 389 -10.73 7.59 18.27
N VAL A 390 -11.21 6.62 17.50
CA VAL A 390 -11.38 6.77 16.05
C VAL A 390 -12.86 6.66 15.71
N THR A 391 -13.28 7.53 14.81
CA THR A 391 -14.63 7.58 14.27
C THR A 391 -14.59 7.09 12.84
N ILE A 392 -15.34 6.03 12.57
CA ILE A 392 -15.45 5.36 11.29
C ILE A 392 -16.72 5.84 10.57
N ASN A 393 -16.56 6.39 9.38
CA ASN A 393 -17.61 6.94 8.52
C ASN A 393 -18.53 7.96 9.21
N GLY A 394 -18.05 8.63 10.28
CA GLY A 394 -18.88 9.53 11.09
C GLY A 394 -19.98 8.82 11.89
N ARG A 395 -19.97 7.49 11.97
CA ARG A 395 -21.07 6.67 12.52
C ARG A 395 -20.67 5.84 13.73
N LEU A 396 -19.44 5.34 13.76
CA LEU A 396 -18.96 4.46 14.82
C LEU A 396 -17.71 5.05 15.46
N THR A 397 -17.84 5.55 16.68
CA THR A 397 -16.71 5.99 17.50
C THR A 397 -16.36 4.90 18.50
N ARG A 398 -15.11 4.45 18.51
CA ARG A 398 -14.60 3.47 19.48
C ARG A 398 -13.21 3.86 19.96
N PRO A 399 -12.88 3.56 21.24
CA PRO A 399 -11.50 3.57 21.71
C PRO A 399 -10.63 2.74 20.79
N LEU A 400 -9.52 3.32 20.35
CA LEU A 400 -8.49 2.59 19.63
C LEU A 400 -7.58 1.92 20.65
N GLU A 401 -7.49 0.60 20.57
CA GLU A 401 -6.50 -0.18 21.26
C GLU A 401 -5.23 -0.24 20.42
N ILE A 402 -4.19 0.37 20.95
CA ILE A 402 -2.87 0.42 20.31
C ILE A 402 -2.08 -0.75 20.89
N SER A 403 -1.99 -1.84 20.12
CA SER A 403 -1.45 -3.12 20.60
C SER A 403 0.07 -3.11 20.72
N LYS A 404 0.58 -3.69 21.79
CA LYS A 404 2.01 -3.98 22.00
C LYS A 404 2.39 -5.22 21.17
N GLY A 405 3.43 -5.13 20.33
CA GLY A 405 4.12 -6.31 19.79
C GLY A 405 3.76 -6.81 18.39
N ASP A 406 2.73 -6.28 17.71
CA ASP A 406 2.43 -6.73 16.33
C ASP A 406 3.08 -5.86 15.24
N GLN A 407 3.51 -4.62 15.55
CA GLN A 407 4.21 -3.73 14.60
C GLN A 407 5.29 -2.82 15.21
N SER A 408 5.55 -2.91 16.52
CA SER A 408 6.71 -2.29 17.18
C SER A 408 7.44 -3.35 17.98
N SER A 409 8.72 -3.60 17.66
CA SER A 409 9.60 -4.52 18.38
C SER A 409 9.94 -4.05 19.79
N THR A 410 9.66 -2.77 20.11
CA THR A 410 10.00 -2.14 21.39
C THR A 410 8.77 -1.96 22.30
N GLY A 411 7.58 -2.36 21.81
CA GLY A 411 6.33 -2.23 22.54
C GLY A 411 5.89 -0.77 22.73
N ARG A 412 6.27 0.10 21.79
CA ARG A 412 5.96 1.52 21.73
C ARG A 412 5.05 1.83 20.53
N LEU A 413 4.42 2.99 20.52
CA LEU A 413 3.71 3.50 19.36
C LEU A 413 4.65 4.39 18.56
N ASP A 414 4.91 4.03 17.31
CA ASP A 414 5.74 4.87 16.44
C ASP A 414 4.92 6.04 15.89
N VAL A 415 5.45 7.24 16.04
CA VAL A 415 4.94 8.50 15.46
C VAL A 415 5.79 8.83 14.24
N ARG A 416 5.15 9.04 13.10
CA ARG A 416 5.78 9.55 11.89
C ARG A 416 5.39 11.02 11.70
N PHE A 417 6.38 11.87 11.52
CA PHE A 417 6.19 13.31 11.39
C PHE A 417 5.52 13.59 10.06
N TYR A 418 4.43 14.37 10.08
CA TYR A 418 3.66 14.65 8.88
C TYR A 418 4.31 15.75 8.04
N GLY A 419 4.40 15.51 6.73
CA GLY A 419 4.81 16.52 5.76
C GLY A 419 6.32 16.78 5.66
N VAL A 420 7.15 15.98 6.34
CA VAL A 420 8.61 16.03 6.29
C VAL A 420 9.21 14.63 6.14
N ASP A 421 10.29 14.53 5.37
CA ASP A 421 11.08 13.30 5.19
C ASP A 421 12.56 13.62 5.38
N CYS A 422 13.13 13.13 6.49
CA CYS A 422 14.52 13.40 6.85
C CYS A 422 15.48 12.38 6.20
N PRO A 423 16.75 12.73 5.97
CA PRO A 423 17.70 11.78 5.41
C PRO A 423 17.87 10.54 6.30
N GLU A 424 17.94 9.39 5.65
CA GLU A 424 17.89 8.09 6.32
C GLU A 424 19.18 7.82 7.11
N THR A 425 19.07 7.55 8.41
CA THR A 425 20.23 7.11 9.21
C THR A 425 20.45 5.60 9.11
N GLU A 426 19.36 4.82 9.05
CA GLU A 426 19.40 3.37 8.96
C GLU A 426 18.20 2.84 8.17
N VAL A 427 18.45 2.28 7.00
CA VAL A 427 17.44 1.58 6.19
C VAL A 427 17.95 0.20 5.86
N VAL A 428 17.08 -0.80 6.01
CA VAL A 428 17.39 -2.17 5.58
C VAL A 428 17.50 -2.21 4.06
N ALA A 429 18.71 -2.41 3.58
CA ALA A 429 19.05 -2.65 2.19
C ALA A 429 19.08 -4.15 1.90
N LYS A 430 18.75 -4.52 0.67
CA LYS A 430 18.80 -5.91 0.20
C LYS A 430 19.90 -6.02 -0.85
N LEU A 431 20.97 -6.74 -0.53
CA LEU A 431 22.05 -6.98 -1.47
C LEU A 431 21.59 -7.93 -2.59
N PRO A 432 22.23 -7.90 -3.77
CA PRO A 432 21.98 -8.88 -4.84
C PRO A 432 22.13 -10.33 -4.37
N THR A 433 23.00 -10.55 -3.37
CA THR A 433 23.23 -11.84 -2.69
C THR A 433 22.08 -12.28 -1.77
N GLY A 434 21.06 -11.43 -1.56
CA GLY A 434 19.94 -11.68 -0.64
C GLY A 434 20.20 -11.29 0.82
N GLU A 435 21.45 -10.95 1.17
CA GLU A 435 21.81 -10.45 2.49
C GLU A 435 21.12 -9.11 2.80
N ARG A 436 20.74 -8.93 4.06
CA ARG A 436 20.20 -7.67 4.58
C ARG A 436 21.31 -6.90 5.29
N VAL A 437 21.58 -5.69 4.82
CA VAL A 437 22.54 -4.76 5.45
C VAL A 437 21.85 -3.45 5.79
N PHE A 438 22.40 -2.67 6.70
CA PHE A 438 21.94 -1.31 6.93
C PHE A 438 22.63 -0.36 5.94
N ALA A 439 21.83 0.49 5.30
CA ALA A 439 22.29 1.59 4.47
C ALA A 439 21.90 2.92 5.12
N SER A 440 22.73 3.94 4.92
CA SER A 440 22.56 5.27 5.47
C SER A 440 22.85 6.32 4.40
N GLN A 441 22.19 7.48 4.48
CA GLN A 441 22.53 8.66 3.70
C GLN A 441 23.70 9.45 4.30
N GLY A 442 24.28 8.96 5.40
CA GLY A 442 25.51 9.47 5.99
C GLY A 442 25.30 10.74 6.81
N LEU A 443 26.24 11.67 6.70
CA LEU A 443 26.30 12.88 7.53
C LEU A 443 25.01 13.72 7.54
N PRO A 444 24.28 13.92 6.42
CA PRO A 444 23.00 14.61 6.45
C PRO A 444 21.98 13.97 7.42
N GLY A 445 21.89 12.64 7.43
CA GLY A 445 20.97 11.91 8.32
C GLY A 445 21.39 12.02 9.78
N GLU A 446 22.69 11.87 10.05
CA GLU A 446 23.23 11.98 11.41
C GLU A 446 23.01 13.37 12.01
N ILE A 447 23.17 14.43 11.20
CA ILE A 447 22.93 15.80 11.65
C ILE A 447 21.44 16.04 11.88
N ALA A 448 20.56 15.65 10.96
CA ALA A 448 19.12 15.79 11.13
C ALA A 448 18.64 15.09 12.42
N LYS A 449 19.06 13.83 12.63
CA LYS A 449 18.78 13.06 13.84
C LYS A 449 19.32 13.72 15.11
N LYS A 450 20.58 14.17 15.10
CA LYS A 450 21.20 14.85 16.25
C LYS A 450 20.46 16.14 16.60
N MET A 451 20.15 16.97 15.61
CA MET A 451 19.48 18.25 15.81
C MET A 451 18.05 18.06 16.29
N LEU A 452 17.31 17.09 15.74
CA LEU A 452 15.99 16.73 16.24
C LEU A 452 16.03 16.35 17.73
N TYR A 453 17.01 15.57 18.16
CA TYR A 453 17.11 15.15 19.56
C TYR A 453 17.53 16.24 20.52
N ALA A 454 18.35 17.18 20.07
CA ALA A 454 18.63 18.38 20.85
C ALA A 454 17.37 19.25 21.00
N LYS A 455 16.56 19.33 19.94
CA LYS A 455 15.32 20.11 19.92
C LYS A 455 14.23 19.50 20.80
N LEU A 456 14.21 18.17 20.92
CA LEU A 456 13.25 17.39 21.69
C LEU A 456 13.84 16.85 22.99
N ASP A 457 14.81 17.56 23.57
CA ASP A 457 15.44 17.18 24.82
C ASP A 457 14.39 16.81 25.90
N PRO A 458 14.63 15.80 26.75
CA PRO A 458 13.70 15.41 27.82
C PRO A 458 13.24 16.53 28.74
N SER A 459 14.03 17.60 28.89
CA SER A 459 13.66 18.79 29.66
C SER A 459 12.60 19.69 28.99
N VAL A 460 12.25 19.42 27.74
CA VAL A 460 11.28 20.20 26.96
C VAL A 460 9.92 19.51 27.01
N ASP A 461 8.85 20.30 27.16
CA ASP A 461 7.49 19.80 27.05
C ASP A 461 7.18 19.45 25.58
N ARG A 462 6.82 18.20 25.32
CA ARG A 462 6.69 17.67 23.96
C ARG A 462 5.34 16.99 23.78
N GLU A 463 4.68 17.30 22.68
CA GLU A 463 3.36 16.79 22.36
C GLU A 463 3.27 16.39 20.88
N VAL A 464 2.44 15.39 20.57
CA VAL A 464 2.00 15.10 19.20
C VAL A 464 0.55 15.52 19.03
N GLU A 465 0.28 16.22 17.94
CA GLU A 465 -1.05 16.48 17.40
C GLU A 465 -1.33 15.48 16.27
N PRO A 466 -2.15 14.44 16.51
CA PRO A 466 -2.51 13.46 15.49
C PRO A 466 -3.23 14.09 14.30
N LEU A 467 -3.03 13.56 13.10
CA LEU A 467 -3.87 13.95 11.96
C LEU A 467 -5.34 13.60 12.23
N LYS A 468 -6.22 14.58 11.99
CA LYS A 468 -7.66 14.40 12.20
C LYS A 468 -8.28 13.40 11.24
N ARG A 469 -7.74 13.25 10.03
CA ARG A 469 -8.18 12.28 9.02
C ARG A 469 -7.01 11.39 8.65
N SER A 470 -7.29 10.10 8.45
CA SER A 470 -6.27 9.10 8.12
C SER A 470 -5.07 9.14 9.10
N PRO A 471 -5.31 8.98 10.42
CA PRO A 471 -4.27 9.16 11.44
C PRO A 471 -3.12 8.14 11.39
N PHE A 472 -3.18 7.11 10.54
CA PHE A 472 -2.16 6.07 10.47
C PHE A 472 -1.68 5.85 9.04
N ASP A 473 -0.39 5.57 8.91
CA ASP A 473 0.20 5.13 7.64
C ASP A 473 0.09 3.61 7.44
N PHE A 474 0.65 3.11 6.34
CA PHE A 474 0.64 1.68 5.99
C PHE A 474 1.38 0.78 7.01
N TYR A 475 2.29 1.36 7.79
CA TYR A 475 3.11 0.69 8.80
C TYR A 475 2.53 0.82 10.21
N ASN A 476 1.27 1.24 10.35
CA ASN A 476 0.58 1.52 11.62
C ASN A 476 1.27 2.59 12.49
N ARG A 477 2.08 3.46 11.88
CA ARG A 477 2.66 4.61 12.58
C ARG A 477 1.64 5.72 12.66
N LEU A 478 1.55 6.37 13.81
CA LEU A 478 0.69 7.52 14.02
C LEU A 478 1.25 8.71 13.24
N LEU A 479 0.49 9.24 12.29
CA LEU A 479 0.84 10.47 11.59
C LEU A 479 0.44 11.67 12.45
N GLY A 480 1.37 12.60 12.67
CA GLY A 480 1.08 13.78 13.46
C GLY A 480 2.12 14.89 13.36
N ILE A 481 1.73 16.06 13.87
CA ILE A 481 2.57 17.23 14.02
C ILE A 481 3.16 17.20 15.42
N VAL A 482 4.48 17.29 15.53
CA VAL A 482 5.17 17.32 16.82
C VAL A 482 5.43 18.75 17.25
N TRP A 483 5.08 19.04 18.50
CA TRP A 483 5.21 20.33 19.14
C TRP A 483 6.20 20.25 20.29
N ALA A 484 7.04 21.27 20.42
CA ALA A 484 7.93 21.46 21.55
C ALA A 484 7.63 22.79 22.22
N THR A 485 7.59 22.80 23.55
CA THR A 485 7.32 24.00 24.33
C THR A 485 8.47 24.28 25.28
N THR A 486 9.07 25.45 25.14
CA THR A 486 10.20 25.91 25.96
C THR A 486 9.82 27.18 26.72
N GLY A 487 10.37 27.34 27.93
CA GLY A 487 10.12 28.51 28.77
C GLY A 487 8.76 28.47 29.48
N GLU A 488 8.58 29.36 30.45
CA GLU A 488 7.37 29.44 31.27
C GLU A 488 6.75 30.83 31.26
N GLY A 489 5.46 30.91 31.61
CA GLY A 489 4.71 32.16 31.70
C GLY A 489 4.74 32.96 30.39
N VAL A 490 5.16 34.23 30.49
CA VAL A 490 5.22 35.18 29.36
C VAL A 490 6.26 34.83 28.30
N ASN A 491 7.26 34.00 28.66
CA ASN A 491 8.33 33.57 27.76
C ASN A 491 8.07 32.19 27.13
N LYS A 492 6.86 31.65 27.30
CA LYS A 492 6.47 30.35 26.74
C LYS A 492 6.48 30.41 25.21
N LYS A 493 7.37 29.62 24.59
CA LYS A 493 7.46 29.46 23.14
C LYS A 493 7.00 28.06 22.75
N VAL A 494 5.98 27.98 21.90
CA VAL A 494 5.44 26.74 21.34
C VAL A 494 5.87 26.65 19.88
N GLU A 495 6.63 25.63 19.51
CA GLU A 495 7.23 25.48 18.19
C GLU A 495 6.76 24.19 17.51
N ASN A 496 6.40 24.30 16.23
CA ASN A 496 6.11 23.15 15.38
C ASN A 496 7.44 22.58 14.87
N ILE A 497 7.80 21.39 15.34
CA ILE A 497 9.09 20.76 15.03
C ILE A 497 9.15 20.26 13.59
N ASN A 498 8.00 19.90 12.99
CA ASN A 498 7.94 19.45 11.61
C ASN A 498 8.30 20.62 10.66
N HIS A 499 7.75 21.81 10.95
CA HIS A 499 8.08 23.04 10.24
C HIS A 499 9.53 23.47 10.46
N TRP A 500 10.03 23.38 11.71
CA TRP A 500 11.43 23.69 12.01
C TRP A 500 12.41 22.79 11.24
N LEU A 501 12.15 21.47 11.16
CA LEU A 501 12.96 20.54 10.37
C LEU A 501 13.07 20.96 8.90
N ILE A 502 11.96 21.43 8.31
CA ILE A 502 11.92 21.93 6.93
C ILE A 502 12.69 23.26 6.81
N ALA A 503 12.41 24.21 7.71
CA ALA A 503 12.99 25.56 7.66
C ALA A 503 14.50 25.59 7.85
N GLU A 504 15.05 24.69 8.67
CA GLU A 504 16.49 24.55 8.88
C GLU A 504 17.16 23.61 7.87
N GLY A 505 16.39 23.01 6.96
CA GLY A 505 16.92 22.07 5.97
C GLY A 505 17.41 20.76 6.60
N HIS A 506 16.82 20.31 7.70
CA HIS A 506 17.08 18.99 8.27
C HIS A 506 16.24 17.88 7.62
N GLY A 507 15.13 18.23 6.97
CA GLY A 507 14.31 17.31 6.20
C GLY A 507 13.73 17.93 4.95
N GLU A 508 13.44 17.10 3.95
CA GLU A 508 12.74 17.50 2.74
C GLU A 508 11.25 17.72 3.08
N MET A 509 10.64 18.79 2.57
CA MET A 509 9.19 18.91 2.59
C MET A 509 8.58 17.82 1.71
N VAL A 510 7.61 17.09 2.27
CA VAL A 510 6.79 16.15 1.51
C VAL A 510 5.35 16.62 1.53
N SER A 511 4.73 16.68 0.36
CA SER A 511 3.31 16.99 0.21
C SER A 511 2.72 16.08 -0.84
N THR A 512 1.73 15.29 -0.45
CA THR A 512 1.06 14.34 -1.35
C THR A 512 -0.39 14.76 -1.51
N TRP A 513 -0.82 14.97 -2.75
CA TRP A 513 -2.21 15.27 -3.06
C TRP A 513 -3.12 14.13 -2.62
N SER A 514 -4.28 14.49 -2.08
CA SER A 514 -5.39 13.60 -1.76
C SER A 514 -6.70 14.37 -1.77
N LYS A 515 -7.84 13.68 -1.66
CA LYS A 515 -9.16 14.34 -1.53
C LYS A 515 -9.20 15.32 -0.34
N ASP A 516 -8.48 15.00 0.72
CA ASP A 516 -8.39 15.79 1.95
C ASP A 516 -7.17 16.72 1.98
N PHE A 517 -6.53 16.98 0.83
CA PHE A 517 -5.36 17.85 0.74
C PHE A 517 -5.65 19.24 1.33
N ASP A 518 -4.86 19.62 2.33
CA ASP A 518 -4.93 20.93 2.97
C ASP A 518 -3.96 21.89 2.28
N VAL A 519 -4.53 22.87 1.58
CA VAL A 519 -3.76 23.85 0.81
C VAL A 519 -2.97 24.79 1.70
N HIS A 520 -3.53 25.21 2.83
CA HIS A 520 -2.88 26.20 3.70
C HIS A 520 -1.67 25.58 4.41
N ASP A 521 -1.84 24.34 4.83
CA ASP A 521 -0.77 23.54 5.41
C ASP A 521 0.36 23.27 4.41
N HIS A 522 0.03 22.94 3.15
CA HIS A 522 1.03 22.84 2.08
C HIS A 522 1.76 24.17 1.83
N GLU A 523 1.02 25.28 1.69
CA GLU A 523 1.61 26.61 1.43
C GLU A 523 2.54 27.06 2.56
N ALA A 524 2.18 26.79 3.81
CA ALA A 524 3.03 27.07 4.96
C ALA A 524 4.35 26.30 4.89
N ARG A 525 4.31 24.99 4.62
CA ARG A 525 5.54 24.19 4.45
C ARG A 525 6.33 24.59 3.21
N SER A 526 5.65 24.93 2.12
CA SER A 526 6.28 25.38 0.87
C SER A 526 7.09 26.65 1.11
N ALA A 527 6.57 27.62 1.85
CA ALA A 527 7.30 28.83 2.22
C ALA A 527 8.58 28.52 3.01
N LEU A 528 8.52 27.58 3.96
CA LEU A 528 9.68 27.16 4.76
C LEU A 528 10.70 26.38 3.92
N ALA A 529 10.25 25.50 3.04
CA ALA A 529 11.12 24.77 2.13
C ALA A 529 11.83 25.71 1.15
N LYS A 530 11.11 26.74 0.67
CA LYS A 530 11.67 27.79 -0.19
C LYS A 530 12.76 28.54 0.55
N LEU A 531 12.51 28.97 1.79
CA LEU A 531 13.49 29.62 2.66
C LEU A 531 14.76 28.78 2.80
N ALA A 532 14.62 27.52 3.21
CA ALA A 532 15.75 26.60 3.40
C ALA A 532 16.55 26.40 2.11
N PHE A 533 15.86 26.28 0.97
CA PHE A 533 16.52 26.16 -0.33
C PHE A 533 17.26 27.43 -0.72
N THR A 534 16.61 28.60 -0.66
CA THR A 534 17.19 29.88 -1.12
C THR A 534 18.37 30.31 -0.26
N GLU A 535 18.32 30.01 1.03
CA GLU A 535 19.41 30.31 1.97
C GLU A 535 20.43 29.17 2.08
N LYS A 536 20.30 28.11 1.26
CA LYS A 536 21.24 26.99 1.21
C LYS A 536 21.45 26.33 2.58
N ARG A 537 20.38 26.12 3.34
CA ARG A 537 20.40 25.52 4.67
C ARG A 537 20.42 23.99 4.59
N GLY A 538 21.18 23.35 5.49
CA GLY A 538 21.20 21.90 5.69
C GLY A 538 21.34 21.09 4.39
N ILE A 539 20.32 20.28 4.08
CA ILE A 539 20.27 19.41 2.90
C ILE A 539 20.34 20.14 1.56
N TYR A 540 20.05 21.45 1.53
CA TYR A 540 20.13 22.30 0.33
C TYR A 540 21.44 23.11 0.26
N GLY A 541 22.33 22.95 1.23
CA GLY A 541 23.63 23.62 1.26
C GLY A 541 24.59 23.17 0.17
N ASP A 542 25.75 23.83 0.10
CA ASP A 542 26.88 23.42 -0.76
C ASP A 542 27.95 22.61 0.00
N GLY A 543 27.74 22.37 1.30
CA GLY A 543 28.67 21.62 2.16
C GLY A 543 28.41 20.11 2.19
N THR A 544 29.07 19.43 3.13
CA THR A 544 28.96 17.96 3.33
C THR A 544 27.58 17.48 3.77
N GLN A 545 26.67 18.39 4.11
CA GLN A 545 25.28 18.10 4.46
C GLN A 545 24.35 18.08 3.24
N LYS A 546 24.84 18.50 2.06
CA LYS A 546 24.06 18.52 0.82
C LYS A 546 23.54 17.13 0.50
N LEU A 547 22.24 17.04 0.26
CA LEU A 547 21.59 15.79 -0.08
C LEU A 547 21.75 15.51 -1.57
N VAL A 548 22.32 14.36 -1.90
CA VAL A 548 22.55 13.92 -3.30
C VAL A 548 21.33 13.25 -3.89
N GLU A 549 20.52 12.59 -3.06
CA GLU A 549 19.34 11.83 -3.45
C GLU A 549 18.27 11.97 -2.36
N ARG A 550 16.99 12.09 -2.74
CA ARG A 550 15.88 12.24 -1.79
C ARG A 550 15.77 11.01 -0.88
N PRO A 551 15.30 11.14 0.38
CA PRO A 551 15.21 9.99 1.28
C PRO A 551 14.27 8.90 0.73
N ALA A 552 13.15 9.29 0.13
CA ALA A 552 12.25 8.39 -0.58
C ALA A 552 12.92 7.62 -1.73
N ASP A 553 13.75 8.27 -2.54
CA ASP A 553 14.46 7.63 -3.67
C ASP A 553 15.56 6.70 -3.17
N PHE A 554 16.31 7.15 -2.15
CA PHE A 554 17.32 6.34 -1.47
C PHE A 554 16.73 5.03 -0.94
N ARG A 555 15.61 5.10 -0.20
CA ARG A 555 14.88 3.93 0.32
C ARG A 555 14.51 2.96 -0.80
N ARG A 556 13.98 3.46 -1.92
CA ARG A 556 13.61 2.62 -3.06
C ARG A 556 14.84 1.93 -3.65
N ARG A 557 15.90 2.69 -3.91
CA ARG A 557 17.14 2.18 -4.50
C ARG A 557 17.79 1.10 -3.67
N VAL A 558 18.02 1.32 -2.37
CA VAL A 558 18.70 0.35 -1.50
C VAL A 558 17.86 -0.91 -1.22
N GLN A 559 16.54 -0.82 -1.41
CA GLN A 559 15.61 -1.95 -1.34
C GLN A 559 15.42 -2.67 -2.68
N GLY A 560 16.11 -2.24 -3.75
CA GLY A 560 15.98 -2.81 -5.09
C GLY A 560 14.63 -2.54 -5.75
N ARG A 561 13.94 -1.48 -5.34
CA ARG A 561 12.69 -1.03 -5.97
C ARG A 561 13.00 -0.09 -7.14
N PRO A 562 12.25 -0.16 -8.25
CA PRO A 562 12.41 0.79 -9.36
C PRO A 562 12.12 2.22 -8.89
N PRO A 563 12.51 3.27 -9.66
CA PRO A 563 12.07 4.64 -9.43
C PRO A 563 10.55 4.76 -9.27
N SER A 564 10.07 5.81 -8.61
CA SER A 564 8.62 6.00 -8.48
C SER A 564 7.98 6.20 -9.84
N ASP A 565 6.81 5.59 -10.05
CA ASP A 565 5.96 5.83 -11.22
C ASP A 565 4.81 6.80 -10.92
N ASP A 566 4.87 7.45 -9.76
CA ASP A 566 3.97 8.53 -9.35
C ASP A 566 4.10 9.76 -10.25
N LEU A 567 3.21 10.73 -10.05
CA LEU A 567 3.27 12.03 -10.72
C LEU A 567 3.69 13.11 -9.72
N VAL A 568 4.17 14.23 -10.24
CA VAL A 568 4.50 15.40 -9.44
C VAL A 568 3.90 16.65 -10.07
N ILE A 569 3.22 17.44 -9.25
CA ILE A 569 2.68 18.74 -9.61
C ILE A 569 3.76 19.78 -9.33
N ASP A 570 4.01 20.68 -10.27
CA ASP A 570 4.54 22.00 -9.94
C ASP A 570 3.38 22.84 -9.38
N TRP A 571 3.37 23.04 -8.07
CA TRP A 571 2.31 23.74 -7.36
C TRP A 571 2.11 25.18 -7.84
N THR A 572 3.13 25.81 -8.42
CA THR A 572 3.03 27.20 -8.90
C THR A 572 2.27 27.25 -10.22
N THR A 573 2.63 26.39 -11.17
CA THR A 573 2.04 26.38 -12.51
C THR A 573 0.80 25.49 -12.62
N LYS A 574 0.56 24.64 -11.60
CA LYS A 574 -0.46 23.58 -11.59
C LYS A 574 -0.24 22.52 -12.68
N LEU A 575 0.94 22.49 -13.28
CA LEU A 575 1.31 21.50 -14.28
C LEU A 575 1.76 20.19 -13.60
N VAL A 576 1.32 19.07 -14.17
CA VAL A 576 1.60 17.71 -13.70
C VAL A 576 2.60 17.05 -14.63
N TYR A 577 3.65 16.53 -14.02
CA TYR A 577 4.80 15.92 -14.67
C TYR A 577 4.95 14.46 -14.23
N PRO A 578 5.59 13.61 -15.06
CA PRO A 578 6.00 12.29 -14.60
C PRO A 578 7.10 12.44 -13.54
N TYR A 579 7.23 11.48 -12.63
CA TYR A 579 8.30 11.51 -11.63
C TYR A 579 9.71 11.65 -12.23
N SER A 580 9.95 11.16 -13.45
CA SER A 580 11.23 11.32 -14.14
C SER A 580 11.65 12.77 -14.39
N ALA A 581 10.70 13.71 -14.40
CA ALA A 581 10.96 15.14 -14.55
C ALA A 581 11.09 15.88 -13.21
N LEU A 582 11.12 15.18 -12.08
CA LEU A 582 11.16 15.76 -10.73
C LEU A 582 12.28 16.81 -10.55
N ALA A 583 13.44 16.58 -11.16
CA ALA A 583 14.60 17.47 -11.09
C ALA A 583 14.35 18.86 -11.71
N THR A 584 13.35 19.00 -12.58
CA THR A 584 12.97 20.28 -13.21
C THR A 584 12.06 21.13 -12.33
N ILE A 585 11.51 20.54 -11.27
CA ILE A 585 10.58 21.21 -10.35
C ILE A 585 11.31 21.47 -9.04
N GLU A 586 11.26 22.70 -8.59
CA GLU A 586 11.91 23.10 -7.35
C GLU A 586 11.31 22.40 -6.12
N PRO A 587 12.12 22.00 -5.11
CA PRO A 587 11.65 21.20 -3.97
C PRO A 587 10.40 21.73 -3.27
N TRP A 588 10.32 23.04 -3.06
CA TRP A 588 9.19 23.68 -2.39
C TRP A 588 7.92 23.76 -3.24
N LYS A 589 7.99 23.50 -4.54
CA LYS A 589 6.83 23.49 -5.44
C LYS A 589 6.23 22.10 -5.60
N ARG A 590 6.90 21.05 -5.13
CA ARG A 590 6.51 19.67 -5.43
C ARG A 590 5.29 19.25 -4.60
N VAL A 591 4.22 18.85 -5.28
CA VAL A 591 3.13 18.06 -4.69
C VAL A 591 3.05 16.74 -5.42
N TYR A 592 3.29 15.63 -4.73
CA TYR A 592 3.25 14.29 -5.31
C TYR A 592 1.81 13.83 -5.49
N ILE A 593 1.51 13.19 -6.60
CA ILE A 593 0.25 12.47 -6.79
C ILE A 593 0.62 10.99 -6.93
N LEU A 594 0.09 10.16 -6.03
CA LEU A 594 0.25 8.72 -6.21
C LEU A 594 -0.37 8.33 -7.55
N LYS A 595 0.28 7.46 -8.32
CA LYS A 595 -0.19 7.11 -9.68
C LYS A 595 -1.67 6.68 -9.72
N LYS A 596 -2.11 5.96 -8.68
CA LYS A 596 -3.51 5.52 -8.50
C LYS A 596 -4.51 6.67 -8.35
N ASP A 597 -4.06 7.84 -7.88
CA ASP A 597 -4.85 9.02 -7.55
C ASP A 597 -4.76 10.10 -8.67
N ALA A 598 -4.02 9.84 -9.75
CA ALA A 598 -3.78 10.77 -10.85
C ALA A 598 -5.08 11.29 -11.47
N ASP A 599 -6.01 10.40 -11.81
CA ASP A 599 -7.30 10.75 -12.40
C ASP A 599 -8.14 11.64 -11.49
N LEU A 600 -8.13 11.35 -10.19
CA LEU A 600 -8.86 12.15 -9.20
C LEU A 600 -8.24 13.55 -9.06
N ALA A 601 -6.91 13.62 -9.01
CA ALA A 601 -6.20 14.90 -8.96
C ALA A 601 -6.53 15.73 -10.21
N MET A 602 -6.44 15.16 -11.41
CA MET A 602 -6.73 15.85 -12.66
C MET A 602 -8.19 16.33 -12.77
N ARG A 603 -9.12 15.71 -12.03
CA ARG A 603 -10.54 16.11 -11.97
C ARG A 603 -10.83 17.08 -10.83
N ASP A 604 -9.86 17.37 -9.97
CA ASP A 604 -10.02 18.25 -8.83
C ASP A 604 -10.11 19.72 -9.26
N LYS A 605 -11.35 20.17 -9.46
CA LYS A 605 -11.69 21.55 -9.86
C LYS A 605 -11.27 22.61 -8.83
N ARG A 606 -10.87 22.21 -7.61
CA ARG A 606 -10.32 23.16 -6.63
C ARG A 606 -9.00 23.76 -7.12
N PHE A 607 -8.22 23.00 -7.88
CA PHE A 607 -6.85 23.36 -8.23
C PHE A 607 -6.58 23.42 -9.74
N ASN A 608 -7.47 22.83 -10.55
CA ASN A 608 -7.41 22.86 -12.01
C ASN A 608 -6.05 22.42 -12.56
N PHE A 609 -5.57 21.23 -12.14
CA PHE A 609 -4.31 20.70 -12.63
C PHE A 609 -4.37 20.38 -14.13
N GLU A 610 -3.25 20.60 -14.82
CA GLU A 610 -3.09 20.32 -16.24
C GLU A 610 -1.81 19.52 -16.47
N LEU A 611 -1.74 18.72 -17.53
CA LEU A 611 -0.49 18.03 -17.85
C LEU A 611 0.51 19.01 -18.43
N ALA A 612 1.77 18.85 -18.04
CA ALA A 612 2.85 19.59 -18.66
C ALA A 612 3.06 19.20 -20.14
N PRO A 613 3.27 20.18 -21.04
CA PRO A 613 3.78 19.89 -22.37
C PRO A 613 5.26 19.48 -22.26
N LEU A 614 5.61 18.27 -22.69
CA LEU A 614 7.01 17.81 -22.73
C LEU A 614 7.63 18.21 -24.07
N GLU A 615 8.72 18.97 -24.07
CA GLU A 615 9.54 19.17 -25.27
C GLU A 615 10.49 17.98 -25.48
N GLY A 616 10.58 17.48 -26.72
CA GLY A 616 11.62 16.51 -27.13
C GLY A 616 11.45 15.05 -26.67
N THR A 617 10.38 14.71 -25.98
CA THR A 617 9.96 13.32 -25.72
C THR A 617 8.50 13.17 -26.14
N GLU A 618 8.15 12.05 -26.80
CA GLU A 618 6.78 11.71 -27.18
C GLU A 618 5.80 12.13 -26.07
N PRO A 619 4.78 12.95 -26.37
CA PRO A 619 4.05 13.64 -25.33
C PRO A 619 3.31 12.63 -24.46
N LEU A 620 3.34 12.87 -23.15
CA LEU A 620 2.53 12.21 -22.11
C LEU A 620 1.02 12.18 -22.41
N GLN A 621 0.60 12.84 -23.48
CA GLN A 621 -0.66 12.58 -24.17
C GLN A 621 -0.85 11.11 -24.58
N ALA A 622 0.17 10.26 -24.67
CA ALA A 622 -0.08 8.82 -24.80
C ALA A 622 -0.61 8.16 -23.51
N ALA A 623 -0.29 8.69 -22.32
CA ALA A 623 -0.81 8.18 -21.04
C ALA A 623 -2.16 8.79 -20.67
N VAL A 624 -2.48 10.01 -21.16
CA VAL A 624 -3.76 10.67 -20.90
C VAL A 624 -4.75 10.66 -22.07
N ASN A 625 -4.32 10.70 -23.34
CA ASN A 625 -5.21 10.58 -24.52
C ASN A 625 -5.57 9.14 -24.91
N GLN A 626 -5.09 8.10 -24.22
CA GLN A 626 -5.72 6.77 -24.31
C GLN A 626 -7.16 6.76 -23.72
N THR A 627 -7.64 7.90 -23.20
CA THR A 627 -9.01 8.09 -22.68
C THR A 627 -9.94 8.93 -23.59
N ARG A 628 -9.53 9.31 -24.82
CA ARG A 628 -10.41 10.06 -25.75
C ARG A 628 -10.72 9.26 -27.03
N PRO A 629 -11.96 8.77 -27.26
CA PRO A 629 -12.31 8.18 -28.54
C PRO A 629 -12.43 9.27 -29.61
N LYS A 630 -11.78 9.05 -30.76
CA LYS A 630 -12.04 9.81 -31.99
C LYS A 630 -13.51 9.63 -32.36
N SER A 631 -14.30 10.68 -32.24
CA SER A 631 -15.63 10.72 -32.84
C SER A 631 -15.46 10.67 -34.35
N ALA A 632 -15.88 9.57 -34.99
CA ALA A 632 -16.13 9.57 -36.41
C ALA A 632 -17.19 10.65 -36.70
N LYS A 633 -16.84 11.60 -37.57
CA LYS A 633 -17.82 12.49 -38.20
C LYS A 633 -18.75 11.62 -39.02
N ALA A 634 -19.88 11.24 -38.43
CA ALA A 634 -21.02 10.75 -39.18
C ALA A 634 -21.74 11.96 -39.76
N ASP A 635 -21.80 11.94 -41.08
CA ASP A 635 -22.50 12.88 -41.94
C ASP A 635 -23.93 13.12 -41.45
N ARG A 636 -24.26 14.39 -41.24
CA ARG A 636 -25.55 14.82 -40.68
C ARG A 636 -26.42 15.27 -41.84
N THR A 637 -26.98 14.31 -42.56
CA THR A 637 -28.14 14.55 -43.41
C THR A 637 -29.25 13.55 -43.10
N GLN A 638 -30.48 14.08 -43.08
CA GLN A 638 -31.77 13.39 -43.02
C GLN A 638 -32.42 13.16 -41.64
N ARG A 639 -33.28 14.16 -41.33
CA ARG A 639 -34.69 14.07 -40.90
C ARG A 639 -35.04 13.33 -39.61
N ARG A 640 -35.37 14.14 -38.59
CA ARG A 640 -36.32 13.80 -37.51
C ARG A 640 -37.72 13.51 -38.06
N PRO A 641 -38.51 12.66 -37.39
CA PRO A 641 -39.92 12.91 -37.16
C PRO A 641 -40.19 13.27 -35.70
N THR A 642 -41.03 14.27 -35.55
CA THR A 642 -41.63 14.83 -34.33
C THR A 642 -42.75 13.93 -33.80
N ALA A 643 -42.88 13.81 -32.47
CA ALA A 643 -44.10 13.59 -31.67
C ALA A 643 -43.72 12.90 -30.33
N SER A 644 -44.33 13.12 -29.16
CA SER A 644 -45.25 14.11 -28.63
C SER A 644 -45.18 13.98 -27.10
N VAL A 645 -45.42 15.09 -26.41
CA VAL A 645 -45.45 15.20 -24.93
C VAL A 645 -46.65 14.44 -24.36
N LEU A 646 -46.45 13.68 -23.28
CA LEU A 646 -47.52 13.35 -22.34
C LEU A 646 -47.05 13.62 -20.91
N ARG A 647 -47.61 14.68 -20.31
CA ARG A 647 -47.66 14.93 -18.87
C ARG A 647 -48.75 14.04 -18.27
N LEU A 648 -48.48 13.45 -17.11
CA LEU A 648 -49.54 12.99 -16.20
C LEU A 648 -49.19 13.39 -14.76
N GLN A 649 -50.10 14.19 -14.19
CA GLN A 649 -50.12 14.70 -12.83
C GLN A 649 -50.45 13.59 -11.83
N ILE A 650 -49.91 13.70 -10.61
CA ILE A 650 -50.39 12.94 -9.46
C ILE A 650 -51.06 13.95 -8.51
N SER A 651 -52.33 13.71 -8.23
CA SER A 651 -53.18 14.47 -7.31
C SER A 651 -53.07 13.92 -5.89
N GLU A 652 -52.88 14.81 -4.91
CA GLU A 652 -53.13 14.55 -3.49
C GLU A 652 -54.65 14.50 -3.22
N LYS A 653 -55.09 13.52 -2.42
CA LYS A 653 -56.38 13.54 -1.74
C LYS A 653 -56.16 13.30 -0.26
N THR A 654 -56.46 14.33 0.53
CA THR A 654 -56.70 14.29 1.97
C THR A 654 -58.21 14.15 2.23
N GLN A 655 -58.54 13.74 3.47
CA GLN A 655 -59.84 13.65 4.15
C GLN A 655 -60.49 12.25 4.08
N GLN A 656 -61.01 11.65 5.16
CA GLN A 656 -61.53 12.21 6.42
C GLN A 656 -61.75 11.06 7.44
N ALA A 657 -61.39 11.28 8.71
CA ALA A 657 -62.15 10.95 9.93
C ALA A 657 -61.27 11.26 11.16
#